data_AF-A0AAJ0PEL7-F1
#
_entry.id   AF-A0AAJ0PEL7-F1
#
_cell.length_a   1.000
_cell.length_b   1.000
_cell.length_c   1.000
_cell.angle_alpha   90.00
_cell.angle_beta   90.00
_cell.angle_gamma   90.00
#
_symmetry.space_group_name_H-M   'P 1'
#
loop_
_entity.id
_entity.type
_entity.pdbx_description
1 polymer ?
#
loop_
_entity_poly.entity_id
_entity_poly.type
_entity_poly.pdbx_seq_one_letter_code
_entity_poly.pdbx_strand_id
1 'polypeptide(L)'
;MRLAARGLKIRNLLGNAQSVGQDEPEAGPAAQIPPQQADAKLLELSGTEFGEFPDTPEGKKELRAAAKAFLESIRGQMVDCPVLGGKVEIRQRGIKETMAFSGNPKKLKLLHAVPQIIRQATAAERSENHKRDKKTTVEAYFYLKATVKLAGEPIAVRLVVEQDVSGQLYYDLLVEPPKEKAMLDSNECSPDHYSGHSLGTGTASMSQRSPDHNSGHWLDSSVEHGVGVVMLDDAGHLVLNLFMDGEVLTPEAEQAPSQPAPEIIEYTTKKGKVLRGIIRTDLTLVQAKAIDPYTWKMNGGYFIREKHLGGDTGHIQAAPAPVVMTAEQQAEAMATAQRQAEERARALLANQVEKLRQVANKAIGDADDSLGADRKTNTAKRAREAGYALEKAAANKAAGHTLSNIADAIEVGSGGALAKLASRAQLDQLQRAMGAAQYESDRSLTYSDQQRRKGRPFDDNDLRNVKFPRPQSWGNRFSNAAETMAKKAPTGNSRLIAALKKMGTERGERFPLRPEDIAITRKAAAVLKQVGENWDLKDPMEAIAAADRLERMGITDTASLQAAIRELVPLMAEKVKEDPVKVAERAIIGQKVGIDFFPTPAHVAQRMARLAHVKEGMRVLEPSAGNGNLADAAKAAGGVVDVIEISGSLRDILTAKGYNVVAHDFDGFTPDQKYQAILMNPPFSNRRDAAHIMQAFEMLAGGGTLVAIAGEGVFFGRDQKAQAFRDWLDAHGAEVEQLDGGTFQDNALLAQTSANARLIVLRK
;
A
#
# COMPACT_ATOMS: atom_id res chain seq x y z
N MET A 1 15.11 39.75 -45.67
CA MET A 1 16.14 38.69 -45.52
C MET A 1 15.41 37.42 -45.15
N ARG A 2 15.01 36.61 -46.13
CA ARG A 2 15.73 35.56 -46.90
C ARG A 2 15.26 34.18 -46.43
N LEU A 3 14.50 33.57 -47.33
CA LEU A 3 13.86 32.25 -47.30
C LEU A 3 14.85 31.12 -47.63
N ALA A 4 14.52 29.94 -47.07
CA ALA A 4 14.42 28.61 -47.68
C ALA A 4 15.50 28.04 -48.63
N ALA A 5 15.81 26.75 -48.43
CA ALA A 5 16.21 25.85 -49.51
C ALA A 5 15.75 24.39 -49.26
N ARG A 6 15.22 23.78 -50.31
CA ARG A 6 14.80 22.37 -50.50
C ARG A 6 15.76 21.69 -51.49
N GLY A 7 16.01 20.39 -51.31
CA GLY A 7 15.74 19.36 -52.34
C GLY A 7 16.78 18.99 -53.42
N LEU A 8 17.18 17.69 -53.37
CA LEU A 8 17.18 16.67 -54.44
C LEU A 8 18.36 16.49 -55.47
N LYS A 9 18.81 15.21 -55.50
CA LYS A 9 19.11 14.27 -56.62
C LYS A 9 20.54 14.04 -57.19
N ILE A 10 21.01 12.80 -56.93
CA ILE A 10 21.50 11.71 -57.85
C ILE A 10 22.72 11.95 -58.76
N ARG A 11 23.79 11.14 -58.60
CA ARG A 11 24.32 10.17 -59.62
C ARG A 11 25.55 9.36 -59.15
N ASN A 12 25.57 8.10 -59.61
CA ASN A 12 26.54 7.01 -59.44
C ASN A 12 27.92 7.24 -60.10
N LEU A 13 28.92 6.44 -59.67
CA LEU A 13 29.98 5.90 -60.55
C LEU A 13 30.40 4.48 -60.07
N LEU A 14 30.47 3.57 -61.06
CA LEU A 14 30.84 2.14 -61.06
C LEU A 14 32.36 1.95 -60.82
N GLY A 15 32.95 0.78 -60.55
CA GLY A 15 32.52 -0.62 -60.48
C GLY A 15 33.76 -1.53 -60.36
N ASN A 16 33.56 -2.84 -60.12
CA ASN A 16 34.22 -3.93 -60.87
C ASN A 16 33.67 -5.30 -60.46
N ALA A 17 33.56 -6.18 -61.44
CA ALA A 17 32.74 -7.39 -61.48
C ALA A 17 33.60 -8.66 -61.68
N GLN A 18 32.99 -9.82 -61.40
CA GLN A 18 33.15 -11.14 -62.06
C GLN A 18 32.06 -12.07 -61.46
N SER A 19 30.90 -12.32 -62.11
CA SER A 19 30.54 -13.35 -63.14
C SER A 19 30.97 -14.77 -62.75
N VAL A 20 30.08 -15.75 -62.56
CA VAL A 20 29.34 -16.60 -63.53
C VAL A 20 28.18 -17.27 -62.75
N GLY A 21 26.96 -17.57 -63.21
CA GLY A 21 26.26 -17.54 -64.50
C GLY A 21 24.78 -17.88 -64.25
N GLN A 22 23.91 -17.52 -65.19
CA GLN A 22 22.46 -17.72 -65.16
C GLN A 22 22.06 -19.11 -65.65
N ASP A 23 21.03 -19.70 -65.05
CA ASP A 23 20.01 -20.52 -65.74
C ASP A 23 18.75 -20.55 -64.83
N GLU A 24 17.67 -19.91 -65.29
CA GLU A 24 16.29 -20.33 -64.93
C GLU A 24 15.98 -21.55 -65.81
N PRO A 25 15.27 -22.59 -65.32
CA PRO A 25 13.80 -22.52 -65.38
C PRO A 25 13.02 -23.42 -64.38
N GLU A 26 11.70 -23.26 -64.47
CA GLU A 26 10.66 -24.29 -64.30
C GLU A 26 10.04 -24.61 -62.93
N ALA A 27 8.72 -24.64 -62.98
CA ALA A 27 7.82 -25.13 -61.95
C ALA A 27 7.65 -26.66 -62.05
N GLY A 28 7.72 -27.33 -60.90
CA GLY A 28 7.18 -28.67 -60.65
C GLY A 28 8.03 -29.47 -59.65
N PRO A 29 7.52 -30.55 -59.01
CA PRO A 29 6.13 -30.98 -58.87
C PRO A 29 5.68 -31.04 -57.39
N ALA A 30 4.38 -31.27 -57.19
CA ALA A 30 3.82 -31.68 -55.91
C ALA A 30 4.57 -32.89 -55.34
N ALA A 31 5.26 -32.70 -54.21
CA ALA A 31 5.86 -33.80 -53.47
C ALA A 31 4.75 -34.54 -52.71
N GLN A 32 4.53 -35.76 -53.18
CA GLN A 32 3.56 -36.72 -52.71
C GLN A 32 3.76 -37.03 -51.22
N ILE A 33 2.64 -37.10 -50.51
CA ILE A 33 2.50 -37.62 -49.15
C ILE A 33 2.98 -39.08 -49.15
N PRO A 34 4.00 -39.46 -48.35
CA PRO A 34 4.32 -40.86 -48.15
C PRO A 34 3.20 -41.57 -47.37
N PRO A 35 2.82 -42.80 -47.74
CA PRO A 35 1.69 -43.50 -47.15
C PRO A 35 1.98 -43.98 -45.72
N GLN A 36 0.91 -44.01 -44.93
CA GLN A 36 0.85 -44.45 -43.53
C GLN A 36 1.54 -45.79 -43.25
N GLN A 37 2.26 -45.84 -42.13
CA GLN A 37 2.35 -46.93 -41.14
C GLN A 37 3.31 -46.46 -40.02
N ALA A 38 3.12 -46.66 -38.73
CA ALA A 38 2.13 -47.39 -37.94
C ALA A 38 2.22 -46.89 -36.49
N ASP A 39 1.14 -47.10 -35.73
CA ASP A 39 1.02 -47.03 -34.27
C ASP A 39 1.22 -45.67 -33.57
N ALA A 40 0.29 -44.74 -33.82
CA ALA A 40 -0.01 -43.70 -32.83
C ALA A 40 -0.71 -44.36 -31.63
N LYS A 41 0.10 -44.88 -30.70
CA LYS A 41 -0.35 -45.36 -29.39
C LYS A 41 -1.19 -44.25 -28.75
N LEU A 42 -2.49 -44.50 -28.55
CA LEU A 42 -3.39 -43.52 -27.96
C LEU A 42 -2.82 -43.04 -26.63
N LEU A 43 -2.73 -41.72 -26.43
CA LEU A 43 -2.15 -41.17 -25.21
C LEU A 43 -3.11 -41.43 -24.03
N GLU A 44 -2.78 -42.39 -23.18
CA GLU A 44 -3.56 -42.76 -22.01
C GLU A 44 -2.93 -42.13 -20.76
N LEU A 45 -3.67 -41.20 -20.15
CA LEU A 45 -3.42 -40.66 -18.82
C LEU A 45 -4.37 -41.34 -17.83
N SER A 46 -3.80 -41.90 -16.77
CA SER A 46 -4.50 -42.40 -15.57
C SER A 46 -5.31 -41.32 -14.85
N GLY A 47 -4.91 -40.05 -14.96
CA GLY A 47 -5.54 -38.91 -14.27
C GLY A 47 -5.03 -38.70 -12.84
N THR A 48 -3.99 -39.42 -12.42
CA THR A 48 -3.30 -39.31 -11.12
C THR A 48 -1.81 -38.98 -11.29
N GLU A 49 -1.39 -38.49 -12.47
CA GLU A 49 0.03 -38.23 -12.81
C GLU A 49 0.68 -37.18 -11.90
N PHE A 50 -0.11 -36.25 -11.37
CA PHE A 50 0.35 -35.26 -10.39
C PHE A 50 0.17 -35.71 -8.93
N GLY A 51 -0.42 -36.89 -8.69
CA GLY A 51 -0.90 -37.38 -7.39
C GLY A 51 -2.43 -37.55 -7.33
N GLU A 52 -2.92 -38.24 -6.30
CA GLU A 52 -4.35 -38.28 -5.97
C GLU A 52 -4.70 -37.08 -5.08
N PHE A 53 -5.54 -36.20 -5.61
CA PHE A 53 -6.03 -35.04 -4.86
C PHE A 53 -7.57 -35.11 -4.75
N PRO A 54 -8.13 -34.92 -3.55
CA PRO A 54 -9.58 -34.89 -3.37
C PRO A 54 -10.19 -33.67 -4.07
N ASP A 55 -11.46 -33.76 -4.49
CA ASP A 55 -12.19 -32.67 -5.17
C ASP A 55 -12.65 -31.56 -4.20
N THR A 56 -11.84 -31.27 -3.18
CA THR A 56 -12.02 -30.20 -2.19
C THR A 56 -11.26 -28.92 -2.61
N PRO A 57 -11.59 -27.74 -2.05
CA PRO A 57 -10.85 -26.51 -2.32
C PRO A 57 -9.34 -26.62 -2.03
N GLU A 58 -8.98 -27.35 -0.98
CA GLU A 58 -7.61 -27.63 -0.56
C GLU A 58 -6.91 -28.57 -1.54
N GLY A 59 -7.55 -29.68 -1.94
CA GLY A 59 -6.99 -30.62 -2.93
C GLY A 59 -6.81 -29.97 -4.31
N LYS A 60 -7.70 -29.07 -4.73
CA LYS A 60 -7.53 -28.26 -5.95
C LYS A 60 -6.36 -27.28 -5.86
N LYS A 61 -6.04 -26.77 -4.66
CA LYS A 61 -4.89 -25.89 -4.44
C LYS A 61 -3.58 -26.66 -4.56
N GLU A 62 -3.54 -27.87 -4.03
CA GLU A 62 -2.37 -28.76 -4.12
C GLU A 62 -2.13 -29.29 -5.55
N LEU A 63 -3.19 -29.71 -6.26
CA LEU A 63 -3.10 -30.09 -7.68
C LEU A 63 -2.54 -28.95 -8.54
N ARG A 64 -2.93 -27.70 -8.25
CA ARG A 64 -2.37 -26.53 -8.92
C ARG A 64 -0.88 -26.36 -8.62
N ALA A 65 -0.46 -26.52 -7.37
CA ALA A 65 0.95 -26.45 -7.01
C ALA A 65 1.79 -27.51 -7.74
N ALA A 66 1.29 -28.75 -7.83
CA ALA A 66 1.96 -29.84 -8.54
C ALA A 66 2.04 -29.61 -10.06
N ALA A 67 0.95 -29.19 -10.70
CA ALA A 67 0.93 -28.89 -12.14
C ALA A 67 1.85 -27.71 -12.49
N LYS A 68 1.95 -26.72 -11.61
CA LYS A 68 2.89 -25.59 -11.75
C LYS A 68 4.34 -26.06 -11.71
N ALA A 69 4.71 -26.88 -10.73
CA ALA A 69 6.07 -27.40 -10.60
C ALA A 69 6.50 -28.21 -11.84
N PHE A 70 5.59 -28.98 -12.42
CA PHE A 70 5.86 -29.72 -13.66
C PHE A 70 6.11 -28.79 -14.86
N LEU A 71 5.26 -27.77 -15.07
CA LEU A 71 5.48 -26.80 -16.15
C LEU A 71 6.80 -26.04 -16.00
N GLU A 72 7.22 -25.76 -14.76
CA GLU A 72 8.53 -25.17 -14.49
C GLU A 72 9.69 -26.13 -14.82
N SER A 73 9.49 -27.45 -14.65
CA SER A 73 10.51 -28.48 -14.94
C SER A 73 10.76 -28.72 -16.43
N ILE A 74 9.75 -28.55 -17.30
CA ILE A 74 9.85 -28.77 -18.76
C ILE A 74 10.22 -27.49 -19.54
N ARG A 75 10.49 -26.39 -18.83
CA ARG A 75 10.85 -25.09 -19.41
C ARG A 75 12.11 -25.19 -20.26
N GLY A 76 12.09 -24.55 -21.43
CA GLY A 76 13.24 -24.52 -22.35
C GLY A 76 13.45 -25.84 -23.09
N GLN A 77 12.59 -26.83 -22.88
CA GLN A 77 12.62 -28.07 -23.65
C GLN A 77 12.21 -27.80 -25.10
N MET A 78 13.04 -28.26 -26.03
CA MET A 78 12.73 -28.30 -27.46
C MET A 78 12.00 -29.60 -27.76
N VAL A 79 10.76 -29.50 -28.23
CA VAL A 79 9.91 -30.64 -28.55
C VAL A 79 9.74 -30.73 -30.06
N ASP A 80 10.14 -31.87 -30.65
CA ASP A 80 9.96 -32.11 -32.07
C ASP A 80 8.46 -32.18 -32.41
N CYS A 81 8.01 -31.40 -33.41
CA CYS A 81 6.63 -31.40 -33.90
C CYS A 81 6.62 -31.80 -35.39
N PRO A 82 6.41 -33.09 -35.71
CA PRO A 82 6.47 -33.60 -37.08
C PRO A 82 5.50 -32.90 -38.04
N VAL A 83 4.33 -32.48 -37.57
CA VAL A 83 3.29 -31.83 -38.38
C VAL A 83 3.67 -30.41 -38.80
N LEU A 84 4.44 -29.69 -37.98
CA LEU A 84 4.91 -28.34 -38.29
C LEU A 84 6.32 -28.33 -38.93
N GLY A 85 6.94 -29.51 -39.11
CA GLY A 85 8.26 -29.65 -39.72
C GLY A 85 9.41 -29.03 -38.91
N GLY A 86 9.24 -28.81 -37.61
CA GLY A 86 10.19 -28.07 -36.77
C GLY A 86 10.11 -28.39 -35.28
N LYS A 87 10.99 -27.75 -34.49
CA LYS A 87 11.03 -27.89 -33.03
C LYS A 87 10.29 -26.75 -32.35
N VAL A 88 9.42 -27.06 -31.41
CA VAL A 88 8.67 -26.11 -30.59
C VAL A 88 9.36 -25.95 -29.24
N GLU A 89 9.74 -24.72 -28.88
CA GLU A 89 10.30 -24.42 -27.56
C GLU A 89 9.16 -24.13 -26.56
N ILE A 90 9.22 -24.71 -25.36
CA ILE A 90 8.28 -24.42 -24.26
C ILE A 90 8.76 -23.20 -23.46
N ARG A 91 8.03 -22.07 -23.56
CA ARG A 91 8.38 -20.79 -22.91
C ARG A 91 7.52 -20.47 -21.68
N GLN A 92 8.00 -19.54 -20.85
CA GLN A 92 7.54 -19.34 -19.46
C GLN A 92 6.78 -18.03 -19.17
N ARG A 93 6.36 -17.22 -20.15
CA ARG A 93 5.55 -16.02 -19.80
C ARG A 93 4.18 -16.48 -19.31
N GLY A 94 3.70 -15.99 -18.16
CA GLY A 94 2.31 -16.13 -17.72
C GLY A 94 1.92 -17.34 -16.85
N ILE A 95 2.87 -18.14 -16.33
CA ILE A 95 2.54 -19.33 -15.51
C ILE A 95 1.78 -18.95 -14.21
N LYS A 96 2.15 -17.84 -13.56
CA LYS A 96 1.47 -17.38 -12.33
C LYS A 96 0.00 -17.01 -12.60
N GLU A 97 -0.29 -16.31 -13.70
CA GLU A 97 -1.65 -16.00 -14.12
C GLU A 97 -2.41 -17.27 -14.57
N THR A 98 -1.78 -18.13 -15.37
CA THR A 98 -2.38 -19.37 -15.91
C THR A 98 -2.91 -20.30 -14.81
N MET A 99 -2.18 -20.42 -13.70
CA MET A 99 -2.59 -21.23 -12.55
C MET A 99 -3.73 -20.60 -11.73
N ALA A 100 -3.87 -19.28 -11.77
CA ALA A 100 -4.95 -18.55 -11.10
C ALA A 100 -6.28 -18.62 -11.87
N PHE A 101 -6.24 -18.74 -13.21
CA PHE A 101 -7.43 -18.73 -14.08
C PHE A 101 -7.99 -20.11 -14.44
N SER A 102 -7.22 -21.20 -14.32
CA SER A 102 -7.73 -22.55 -14.60
C SER A 102 -8.55 -23.11 -13.43
N GLY A 103 -9.88 -22.96 -13.52
CA GLY A 103 -10.84 -23.51 -12.58
C GLY A 103 -11.14 -25.01 -12.76
N ASN A 104 -10.77 -25.62 -13.89
CA ASN A 104 -11.16 -27.00 -14.24
C ASN A 104 -10.06 -28.03 -13.92
N PRO A 105 -10.28 -28.97 -12.98
CA PRO A 105 -9.30 -30.00 -12.62
C PRO A 105 -8.87 -30.91 -13.79
N LYS A 106 -9.76 -31.18 -14.76
CA LYS A 106 -9.44 -32.01 -15.93
C LYS A 106 -8.37 -31.34 -16.81
N LYS A 107 -8.45 -30.02 -17.00
CA LYS A 107 -7.45 -29.24 -17.76
C LYS A 107 -6.08 -29.22 -17.08
N LEU A 108 -6.05 -29.13 -15.75
CA LEU A 108 -4.79 -29.17 -14.99
C LEU A 108 -4.10 -30.53 -15.14
N LYS A 109 -4.84 -31.63 -15.15
CA LYS A 109 -4.30 -32.98 -15.38
C LYS A 109 -3.76 -33.17 -16.80
N LEU A 110 -4.41 -32.57 -17.80
CA LEU A 110 -3.96 -32.62 -19.20
C LEU A 110 -2.64 -31.88 -19.46
N LEU A 111 -2.20 -30.98 -18.58
CA LEU A 111 -0.92 -30.27 -18.73
C LEU A 111 0.28 -31.22 -18.79
N HIS A 112 0.19 -32.38 -18.12
CA HIS A 112 1.25 -33.40 -18.18
C HIS A 112 1.51 -33.90 -19.61
N ALA A 113 0.46 -33.94 -20.43
CA ALA A 113 0.51 -34.45 -21.80
C ALA A 113 1.01 -33.43 -22.83
N VAL A 114 1.23 -32.16 -22.48
CA VAL A 114 1.60 -31.09 -23.43
C VAL A 114 2.78 -31.46 -24.34
N PRO A 115 3.93 -31.96 -23.85
CA PRO A 115 5.04 -32.37 -24.71
C PRO A 115 4.70 -33.54 -25.64
N GLN A 116 3.84 -34.45 -25.20
CA GLN A 116 3.43 -35.62 -25.99
C GLN A 116 2.39 -35.24 -27.05
N ILE A 117 1.48 -34.31 -26.73
CA ILE A 117 0.52 -33.73 -27.67
C ILE A 117 1.25 -33.01 -28.81
N ILE A 118 2.31 -32.26 -28.51
CA ILE A 118 3.10 -31.56 -29.55
C ILE A 118 3.80 -32.58 -30.48
N ARG A 119 4.32 -33.68 -29.94
CA ARG A 119 5.00 -34.75 -30.72
C ARG A 119 4.04 -35.57 -31.59
N GLN A 120 2.82 -35.79 -31.10
CA GLN A 120 1.85 -36.72 -31.68
C GLN A 120 0.66 -36.03 -32.36
N ALA A 121 0.68 -34.70 -32.47
CA ALA A 121 -0.36 -33.95 -33.16
C ALA A 121 -0.59 -34.55 -34.56
N THR A 122 -1.85 -34.70 -34.96
CA THR A 122 -2.21 -35.34 -36.25
C THR A 122 -2.59 -34.32 -37.32
N ALA A 123 -2.91 -33.09 -36.92
CA ALA A 123 -3.25 -31.99 -37.82
C ALA A 123 -2.88 -30.64 -37.19
N ALA A 124 -2.52 -29.67 -38.04
CA ALA A 124 -2.26 -28.29 -37.66
C ALA A 124 -3.02 -27.32 -38.57
N GLU A 125 -3.74 -26.35 -38.00
CA GLU A 125 -4.38 -25.27 -38.74
C GLU A 125 -3.63 -23.96 -38.52
N ARG A 126 -3.27 -23.25 -39.59
CA ARG A 126 -2.58 -21.94 -39.52
C ARG A 126 -3.59 -20.79 -39.49
N SER A 127 -3.38 -19.84 -38.60
CA SER A 127 -4.09 -18.55 -38.57
C SER A 127 -3.08 -17.41 -38.62
N GLU A 128 -3.41 -16.34 -39.35
CA GLU A 128 -2.62 -15.11 -39.34
C GLU A 128 -2.67 -14.41 -37.97
N ASN A 129 -1.66 -13.58 -37.69
CA ASN A 129 -1.65 -12.78 -36.47
C ASN A 129 -2.78 -11.74 -36.47
N HIS A 130 -3.80 -12.01 -35.66
CA HIS A 130 -4.96 -11.15 -35.43
C HIS A 130 -4.75 -10.15 -34.27
N LYS A 131 -3.59 -10.14 -33.60
CA LYS A 131 -3.20 -9.25 -32.49
C LYS A 131 -1.97 -8.40 -32.83
N ARG A 132 -1.94 -7.80 -34.03
CA ARG A 132 -0.79 -7.03 -34.56
C ARG A 132 -0.46 -5.78 -33.73
N ASP A 133 -1.43 -5.26 -32.98
CA ASP A 133 -1.33 -4.11 -32.09
C ASP A 133 -0.62 -4.43 -30.75
N LYS A 134 -0.65 -5.71 -30.32
CA LYS A 134 -0.13 -6.16 -29.02
C LYS A 134 1.07 -7.10 -29.11
N LYS A 135 1.16 -7.89 -30.17
CA LYS A 135 2.27 -8.82 -30.43
C LYS A 135 2.86 -8.56 -31.82
N THR A 136 3.67 -7.51 -31.93
CA THR A 136 4.32 -7.09 -33.17
C THR A 136 5.39 -8.08 -33.68
N THR A 137 5.83 -9.01 -32.84
CA THR A 137 6.88 -9.99 -33.13
C THR A 137 6.36 -11.38 -33.54
N VAL A 138 5.05 -11.62 -33.50
CA VAL A 138 4.42 -12.89 -33.88
C VAL A 138 3.87 -12.77 -35.31
N GLU A 139 4.17 -13.74 -36.15
CA GLU A 139 3.75 -13.78 -37.55
C GLU A 139 2.47 -14.62 -37.74
N ALA A 140 2.39 -15.79 -37.10
CA ALA A 140 1.27 -16.72 -37.24
C ALA A 140 1.01 -17.56 -35.97
N TYR A 141 -0.18 -18.12 -35.88
CA TYR A 141 -0.60 -19.10 -34.86
C TYR A 141 -0.91 -20.44 -35.52
N PHE A 142 -0.54 -21.55 -34.88
CA PHE A 142 -0.83 -22.91 -35.31
C PHE A 142 -1.66 -23.65 -34.25
N TYR A 143 -2.80 -24.20 -34.64
CA TYR A 143 -3.68 -24.99 -33.77
C TYR A 143 -3.43 -26.48 -33.99
N LEU A 144 -2.74 -27.13 -33.05
CA LEU A 144 -2.50 -28.57 -33.04
C LEU A 144 -3.72 -29.30 -32.47
N LYS A 145 -4.26 -30.27 -33.20
CA LYS A 145 -5.36 -31.14 -32.74
C LYS A 145 -4.82 -32.51 -32.34
N ALA A 146 -5.24 -33.02 -31.18
CA ALA A 146 -4.91 -34.36 -30.69
C ALA A 146 -6.07 -34.93 -29.85
N THR A 147 -6.11 -36.25 -29.66
CA THR A 147 -7.08 -36.92 -28.76
C THR A 147 -6.32 -37.63 -27.65
N VAL A 148 -6.66 -37.33 -26.40
CA VAL A 148 -6.03 -37.89 -25.19
C VAL A 148 -7.09 -38.61 -24.37
N LYS A 149 -6.84 -39.86 -23.96
CA LYS A 149 -7.70 -40.56 -22.99
C LYS A 149 -7.28 -40.16 -21.57
N LEU A 150 -8.17 -39.53 -20.81
CA LEU A 150 -7.96 -39.20 -19.41
C LEU A 150 -8.90 -40.06 -18.56
N ALA A 151 -8.35 -40.92 -17.69
CA ALA A 151 -9.10 -41.85 -16.84
C ALA A 151 -10.12 -42.71 -17.62
N GLY A 152 -9.77 -43.13 -18.85
CA GLY A 152 -10.61 -43.94 -19.74
C GLY A 152 -11.56 -43.14 -20.65
N GLU A 153 -11.71 -41.83 -20.45
CA GLU A 153 -12.57 -40.95 -21.26
C GLU A 153 -11.75 -40.29 -22.39
N PRO A 154 -12.11 -40.43 -23.69
CA PRO A 154 -11.42 -39.77 -24.78
C PRO A 154 -11.77 -38.27 -24.82
N ILE A 155 -10.77 -37.41 -24.70
CA ILE A 155 -10.88 -35.94 -24.75
C ILE A 155 -10.13 -35.42 -25.97
N ALA A 156 -10.83 -34.77 -26.89
CA ALA A 156 -10.21 -34.03 -27.99
C ALA A 156 -9.64 -32.70 -27.45
N VAL A 157 -8.36 -32.47 -27.71
CA VAL A 157 -7.62 -31.31 -27.23
C VAL A 157 -7.05 -30.50 -28.39
N ARG A 158 -7.07 -29.17 -28.23
CA ARG A 158 -6.47 -28.21 -29.16
C ARG A 158 -5.41 -27.38 -28.45
N LEU A 159 -4.19 -27.38 -28.98
CA LEU A 159 -3.03 -26.68 -28.43
C LEU A 159 -2.57 -25.59 -29.40
N VAL A 160 -2.24 -24.40 -28.90
CA VAL A 160 -1.84 -23.25 -29.74
C VAL A 160 -0.33 -23.03 -29.69
N VAL A 161 0.33 -23.01 -30.85
CA VAL A 161 1.75 -22.73 -31.04
C VAL A 161 1.91 -21.41 -31.80
N GLU A 162 2.80 -20.53 -31.36
CA GLU A 162 3.09 -19.24 -31.99
C GLU A 162 4.35 -19.35 -32.88
N GLN A 163 4.35 -18.66 -34.03
CA GLN A 163 5.52 -18.50 -34.90
C GLN A 163 5.97 -17.04 -34.88
N ASP A 164 7.26 -16.79 -34.62
CA ASP A 164 7.82 -15.44 -34.69
C ASP A 164 8.24 -15.04 -36.11
N VAL A 165 8.59 -13.76 -36.28
CA VAL A 165 9.10 -13.19 -37.55
C VAL A 165 10.42 -13.80 -38.05
N SER A 166 11.10 -14.63 -37.24
CA SER A 166 12.28 -15.40 -37.65
C SER A 166 11.96 -16.84 -38.03
N GLY A 167 10.68 -17.22 -38.01
CA GLY A 167 10.18 -18.54 -38.39
C GLY A 167 10.22 -19.59 -37.27
N GLN A 168 10.66 -19.22 -36.05
CA GLN A 168 10.81 -20.14 -34.93
C GLN A 168 9.47 -20.35 -34.20
N LEU A 169 9.24 -21.59 -33.74
CA LEU A 169 7.98 -22.03 -33.13
C LEU A 169 8.06 -22.10 -31.59
N TYR A 170 7.03 -21.60 -30.92
CA TYR A 170 6.96 -21.52 -29.45
C TYR A 170 5.59 -21.91 -28.91
N TYR A 171 5.57 -22.67 -27.82
CA TYR A 171 4.40 -22.77 -26.96
C TYR A 171 4.54 -21.72 -25.85
N ASP A 172 3.82 -20.60 -25.98
CA ASP A 172 3.85 -19.48 -25.02
C ASP A 172 2.50 -19.33 -24.30
N LEU A 173 2.51 -18.90 -23.04
CA LEU A 173 1.34 -18.78 -22.16
C LEU A 173 1.04 -17.29 -21.86
N LEU A 174 0.87 -16.45 -22.89
CA LEU A 174 0.92 -14.98 -22.71
C LEU A 174 -0.37 -14.32 -22.17
N VAL A 175 -0.21 -13.52 -21.10
CA VAL A 175 -0.96 -12.28 -20.77
C VAL A 175 0.07 -11.16 -20.48
N GLU A 176 -0.22 -9.91 -20.88
CA GLU A 176 0.67 -8.75 -20.68
C GLU A 176 0.86 -8.38 -19.19
N PRO A 177 2.06 -7.93 -18.77
CA PRO A 177 2.29 -7.42 -17.42
C PRO A 177 1.82 -5.95 -17.28
N PRO A 178 1.35 -5.52 -16.09
CA PRO A 178 1.44 -4.11 -15.75
C PRO A 178 2.92 -3.74 -15.55
N LYS A 179 3.34 -2.65 -16.19
CA LYS A 179 4.68 -2.06 -16.10
C LYS A 179 5.16 -2.00 -14.65
N GLU A 180 6.37 -2.50 -14.42
CA GLU A 180 7.11 -2.42 -13.16
C GLU A 180 7.34 -0.97 -12.70
N LYS A 181 7.35 -0.81 -11.38
CA LYS A 181 8.29 0.06 -10.66
C LYS A 181 8.66 -0.59 -9.32
N ALA A 182 9.84 -1.19 -9.25
CA ALA A 182 10.75 -0.98 -8.11
C ALA A 182 11.36 0.44 -8.29
N MET A 183 11.87 1.20 -7.33
CA MET A 183 11.99 1.19 -5.87
C MET A 183 12.56 2.60 -5.51
N LEU A 184 12.51 3.00 -4.22
CA LEU A 184 13.13 4.22 -3.62
C LEU A 184 12.48 5.56 -4.04
N ASP A 185 12.21 6.51 -3.15
CA ASP A 185 12.95 6.90 -1.96
C ASP A 185 12.06 7.43 -0.82
N SER A 186 12.59 7.30 0.39
CA SER A 186 12.35 8.20 1.50
C SER A 186 12.35 9.67 1.08
N ASN A 187 11.30 10.40 1.41
CA ASN A 187 11.43 11.81 1.80
C ASN A 187 10.20 12.26 2.59
N GLU A 188 10.41 12.40 3.89
CA GLU A 188 9.84 13.49 4.65
C GLU A 188 10.17 14.80 3.91
N CYS A 189 9.14 15.58 3.58
CA CYS A 189 9.28 17.03 3.52
C CYS A 189 7.89 17.65 3.63
N SER A 190 7.54 18.05 4.85
CA SER A 190 6.62 19.16 5.07
C SER A 190 7.23 20.43 4.47
N PRO A 191 6.41 21.29 3.88
CA PRO A 191 6.66 22.71 3.97
C PRO A 191 5.40 23.40 4.48
N ASP A 192 5.22 23.40 5.80
CA ASP A 192 4.53 24.49 6.48
C ASP A 192 5.58 25.21 7.30
N HIS A 193 5.78 26.49 6.98
CA HIS A 193 6.17 27.63 7.84
C HIS A 193 6.82 28.70 6.94
N TYR A 194 5.97 29.44 6.22
CA TYR A 194 6.32 30.77 5.71
C TYR A 194 5.92 31.78 6.79
N SER A 195 6.90 32.27 7.54
CA SER A 195 6.82 33.54 8.27
C SER A 195 8.01 34.38 7.82
N GLY A 196 7.72 35.55 7.24
CA GLY A 196 8.73 36.40 6.64
C GLY A 196 9.72 36.97 7.63
N HIS A 197 10.95 37.17 7.17
CA HIS A 197 11.79 38.30 7.57
C HIS A 197 12.77 38.64 6.43
N SER A 198 13.17 39.90 6.45
CA SER A 198 13.73 40.70 5.37
C SER A 198 15.26 40.76 5.40
N LEU A 199 15.85 40.99 4.23
CA LEU A 199 17.18 41.58 3.90
C LEU A 199 18.47 40.80 4.18
N GLY A 200 19.33 40.76 3.15
CA GLY A 200 20.76 40.43 3.28
C GLY A 200 21.42 39.97 1.97
N THR A 201 21.90 40.92 1.18
CA THR A 201 22.72 40.74 -0.04
C THR A 201 24.05 40.01 0.21
N GLY A 202 24.48 39.14 -0.71
CA GLY A 202 25.85 38.60 -0.71
C GLY A 202 26.14 37.62 -1.85
N THR A 203 27.07 37.99 -2.72
CA THR A 203 27.55 37.35 -3.95
C THR A 203 28.56 36.21 -3.75
N ALA A 204 28.58 35.22 -4.67
CA ALA A 204 29.72 34.42 -5.21
C ALA A 204 29.22 33.00 -5.56
N SER A 205 29.31 32.44 -6.78
CA SER A 205 30.43 32.13 -7.70
C SER A 205 30.49 30.60 -7.92
N MET A 206 30.64 30.23 -9.18
CA MET A 206 30.63 28.91 -9.83
C MET A 206 31.56 27.83 -9.24
N SER A 207 31.22 26.54 -9.45
CA SER A 207 32.07 25.63 -10.25
C SER A 207 31.33 24.36 -10.71
N GLN A 208 31.65 23.92 -11.94
CA GLN A 208 31.25 22.66 -12.57
C GLN A 208 32.34 21.60 -12.36
N ARG A 209 31.97 20.32 -12.18
CA ARG A 209 32.41 19.15 -13.00
C ARG A 209 31.98 17.81 -12.39
N SER A 210 31.56 16.92 -13.29
CA SER A 210 31.19 15.49 -13.13
C SER A 210 32.45 14.57 -13.13
N PRO A 211 32.33 13.25 -13.39
CA PRO A 211 31.92 12.14 -12.51
C PRO A 211 33.04 11.07 -12.41
N ASP A 212 32.97 10.10 -11.48
CA ASP A 212 33.55 8.76 -11.72
C ASP A 212 33.07 7.70 -10.71
N HIS A 213 32.92 6.48 -11.22
CA HIS A 213 32.54 5.23 -10.54
C HIS A 213 33.67 4.68 -9.65
N ASN A 214 33.34 3.97 -8.56
CA ASN A 214 33.55 2.51 -8.51
C ASN A 214 32.97 1.83 -7.22
N SER A 215 32.45 0.64 -7.48
CA SER A 215 32.10 -0.56 -6.69
C SER A 215 32.38 -0.67 -5.18
N GLY A 216 31.40 -1.28 -4.48
CA GLY A 216 31.58 -1.96 -3.21
C GLY A 216 30.39 -2.88 -2.88
N HIS A 217 30.49 -4.14 -3.29
CA HIS A 217 29.63 -5.30 -3.00
C HIS A 217 29.18 -5.41 -1.53
N TRP A 218 27.90 -5.74 -1.29
CA TRP A 218 27.42 -6.55 -0.15
C TRP A 218 26.22 -7.43 -0.57
N LEU A 219 26.12 -8.58 0.07
CA LEU A 219 25.46 -9.79 -0.41
C LEU A 219 23.93 -9.76 -0.38
N ASP A 220 23.39 -10.46 -1.38
CA ASP A 220 22.03 -10.94 -1.56
C ASP A 220 21.62 -11.95 -0.48
N SER A 221 20.49 -11.67 0.16
CA SER A 221 19.71 -12.64 0.95
C SER A 221 18.23 -12.28 0.85
N SER A 222 17.63 -12.55 -0.31
CA SER A 222 16.17 -12.47 -0.51
C SER A 222 15.60 -13.85 -0.83
N VAL A 223 15.14 -14.55 0.21
CA VAL A 223 14.19 -15.67 0.08
C VAL A 223 13.03 -15.38 1.03
N GLU A 224 11.82 -15.61 0.51
CA GLU A 224 10.51 -15.64 1.19
C GLU A 224 9.82 -14.27 1.36
N HIS A 225 8.71 -14.10 0.63
CA HIS A 225 7.33 -13.85 1.14
C HIS A 225 6.48 -13.26 0.02
N GLY A 226 5.60 -14.10 -0.56
CA GLY A 226 4.66 -13.73 -1.61
C GLY A 226 3.30 -13.29 -1.04
N VAL A 227 2.80 -12.15 -1.51
CA VAL A 227 1.40 -11.72 -1.31
C VAL A 227 0.86 -11.24 -2.66
N GLY A 228 0.01 -12.04 -3.29
CA GLY A 228 -0.70 -11.69 -4.54
C GLY A 228 -2.13 -11.25 -4.24
N VAL A 229 -2.45 -9.99 -4.53
CA VAL A 229 -3.80 -9.41 -4.45
C VAL A 229 -4.65 -9.96 -5.59
N VAL A 230 -5.79 -10.57 -5.26
CA VAL A 230 -6.81 -11.01 -6.24
C VAL A 230 -7.67 -9.79 -6.61
N MET A 231 -7.63 -9.40 -7.89
CA MET A 231 -8.60 -8.49 -8.50
C MET A 231 -9.41 -9.32 -9.50
N LEU A 232 -10.74 -9.35 -9.34
CA LEU A 232 -11.69 -9.85 -10.34
C LEU A 232 -12.44 -8.64 -10.91
N ASP A 233 -12.64 -8.60 -12.23
CA ASP A 233 -13.54 -7.66 -12.91
C ASP A 233 -14.51 -8.35 -13.89
N ASP A 234 -15.60 -7.62 -14.19
CA ASP A 234 -16.94 -8.08 -14.54
C ASP A 234 -17.19 -8.63 -15.96
N ALA A 235 -16.21 -9.22 -16.65
CA ALA A 235 -16.47 -9.92 -17.94
C ALA A 235 -15.40 -10.94 -18.41
N GLY A 236 -14.35 -11.21 -17.62
CA GLY A 236 -13.07 -11.73 -18.14
C GLY A 236 -12.89 -13.26 -18.21
N HIS A 237 -13.01 -13.85 -19.39
CA HIS A 237 -12.40 -15.15 -19.71
C HIS A 237 -11.08 -14.95 -20.48
N LEU A 238 -9.95 -15.39 -19.91
CA LEU A 238 -8.67 -15.62 -20.61
C LEU A 238 -8.07 -16.94 -20.11
N VAL A 239 -7.72 -17.83 -21.05
CA VAL A 239 -7.70 -19.29 -20.91
C VAL A 239 -6.33 -19.86 -21.29
N LEU A 240 -5.93 -21.00 -20.71
CA LEU A 240 -4.84 -21.87 -21.19
C LEU A 240 -4.80 -21.95 -22.73
N ASN A 241 -3.60 -21.98 -23.32
CA ASN A 241 -3.40 -22.36 -24.73
C ASN A 241 -3.55 -23.88 -24.96
N LEU A 242 -4.47 -24.49 -24.21
CA LEU A 242 -4.90 -25.88 -24.25
C LEU A 242 -6.42 -25.91 -24.03
N PHE A 243 -7.16 -26.23 -25.07
CA PHE A 243 -8.61 -26.24 -25.11
C PHE A 243 -9.13 -27.68 -25.22
N MET A 244 -10.22 -28.01 -24.52
CA MET A 244 -10.96 -29.25 -24.73
C MET A 244 -12.11 -28.94 -25.70
N ASP A 245 -12.32 -29.73 -26.76
CA ASP A 245 -13.44 -29.49 -27.67
C ASP A 245 -14.78 -29.66 -26.91
N GLY A 246 -15.59 -28.59 -26.93
CA GLY A 246 -16.82 -28.44 -26.13
C GLY A 246 -16.85 -27.19 -25.26
N GLU A 247 -15.71 -26.53 -25.03
CA GLU A 247 -15.68 -25.14 -24.55
C GLU A 247 -15.66 -24.16 -25.72
N VAL A 248 -16.71 -23.35 -25.83
CA VAL A 248 -16.91 -22.37 -26.89
C VAL A 248 -16.01 -21.16 -26.64
N LEU A 249 -14.90 -21.06 -27.37
CA LEU A 249 -14.46 -19.75 -27.88
C LEU A 249 -15.26 -19.51 -29.15
N THR A 250 -16.01 -18.42 -29.19
CA THR A 250 -16.63 -17.91 -30.42
C THR A 250 -15.53 -17.45 -31.36
N PRO A 251 -15.35 -18.14 -32.50
CA PRO A 251 -15.45 -17.47 -33.78
C PRO A 251 -16.74 -17.96 -34.42
N GLU A 252 -17.58 -17.02 -34.83
CA GLU A 252 -18.73 -17.26 -35.68
C GLU A 252 -18.26 -17.97 -36.96
N ALA A 253 -18.28 -19.30 -36.93
CA ALA A 253 -18.53 -20.11 -38.10
C ALA A 253 -20.00 -20.50 -37.99
N GLU A 254 -20.82 -19.84 -38.80
CA GLU A 254 -22.13 -20.31 -39.19
C GLU A 254 -22.04 -21.78 -39.62
N GLN A 255 -22.35 -22.70 -38.73
CA GLN A 255 -23.18 -23.82 -39.14
C GLN A 255 -24.59 -23.27 -39.12
N ALA A 256 -25.16 -23.18 -40.31
CA ALA A 256 -26.51 -22.73 -40.55
C ALA A 256 -27.44 -23.30 -39.46
N PRO A 257 -28.03 -22.46 -38.60
CA PRO A 257 -29.17 -22.92 -37.85
C PRO A 257 -30.19 -23.34 -38.91
N SER A 258 -30.75 -24.55 -38.79
CA SER A 258 -32.02 -24.83 -39.45
C SER A 258 -32.96 -23.71 -38.97
N GLN A 259 -33.21 -22.73 -39.83
CA GLN A 259 -34.00 -21.57 -39.47
C GLN A 259 -35.32 -22.09 -38.91
N PRO A 260 -35.73 -21.71 -37.68
CA PRO A 260 -37.13 -21.83 -37.34
C PRO A 260 -37.88 -21.05 -38.43
N ALA A 261 -38.89 -21.68 -39.03
CA ALA A 261 -39.67 -21.07 -40.10
C ALA A 261 -40.08 -19.65 -39.66
N PRO A 262 -40.02 -18.64 -40.55
CA PRO A 262 -40.25 -17.26 -40.16
C PRO A 262 -41.64 -17.12 -39.55
N GLU A 263 -41.76 -16.88 -38.23
CA GLU A 263 -43.04 -16.67 -37.57
C GLU A 263 -43.53 -15.23 -37.76
N ILE A 264 -44.81 -15.05 -38.10
CA ILE A 264 -45.44 -13.73 -38.16
C ILE A 264 -45.75 -13.25 -36.74
N ILE A 265 -45.19 -12.09 -36.38
CA ILE A 265 -45.39 -11.41 -35.10
C ILE A 265 -46.29 -10.20 -35.32
N GLU A 266 -47.27 -10.04 -34.44
CA GLU A 266 -48.16 -8.88 -34.42
C GLU A 266 -47.63 -7.81 -33.44
N TYR A 267 -47.44 -6.60 -33.93
CA TYR A 267 -46.98 -5.45 -33.16
C TYR A 267 -48.04 -4.34 -33.15
N THR A 268 -48.56 -4.01 -31.97
CA THR A 268 -49.51 -2.90 -31.81
C THR A 268 -48.76 -1.60 -31.52
N THR A 269 -48.90 -0.63 -32.42
CA THR A 269 -48.31 0.71 -32.26
C THR A 269 -48.98 1.50 -31.13
N LYS A 270 -48.30 2.52 -30.57
CA LYS A 270 -48.87 3.44 -29.54
C LYS A 270 -50.16 4.18 -29.97
N LYS A 271 -50.53 4.14 -31.25
CA LYS A 271 -51.79 4.69 -31.80
C LYS A 271 -52.84 3.61 -32.07
N GLY A 272 -52.67 2.39 -31.55
CA GLY A 272 -53.62 1.28 -31.65
C GLY A 272 -53.65 0.54 -33.00
N LYS A 273 -52.75 0.86 -33.94
CA LYS A 273 -52.66 0.11 -35.21
C LYS A 273 -51.80 -1.13 -35.03
N VAL A 274 -52.35 -2.29 -35.40
CA VAL A 274 -51.64 -3.58 -35.43
C VAL A 274 -50.88 -3.71 -36.75
N LEU A 275 -49.59 -4.04 -36.67
CA LEU A 275 -48.70 -4.30 -37.80
C LEU A 275 -48.25 -5.76 -37.72
N ARG A 276 -48.32 -6.48 -38.84
CA ARG A 276 -47.86 -7.87 -38.96
C ARG A 276 -46.54 -7.89 -39.71
N GLY A 277 -45.62 -8.75 -39.30
CA GLY A 277 -44.28 -8.83 -39.90
C GLY A 277 -43.42 -9.92 -39.28
N ILE A 278 -42.19 -10.05 -39.78
CA ILE A 278 -41.21 -11.03 -39.29
C ILE A 278 -40.02 -10.30 -38.67
N ILE A 279 -39.34 -10.93 -37.71
CA ILE A 279 -38.08 -10.42 -37.16
C ILE A 279 -36.92 -11.14 -37.84
N ARG A 280 -36.10 -10.38 -38.58
CA ARG A 280 -34.90 -10.89 -39.26
C ARG A 280 -33.67 -10.53 -38.43
N THR A 281 -33.05 -11.54 -37.82
CA THR A 281 -31.82 -11.40 -37.01
C THR A 281 -30.55 -11.48 -37.85
N ASP A 282 -30.66 -11.93 -39.10
CA ASP A 282 -29.60 -12.12 -40.09
C ASP A 282 -29.29 -10.85 -40.90
N LEU A 283 -30.09 -9.79 -40.76
CA LEU A 283 -29.93 -8.55 -41.52
C LEU A 283 -29.22 -7.47 -40.70
N THR A 284 -28.32 -6.73 -41.35
CA THR A 284 -27.79 -5.46 -40.80
C THR A 284 -28.81 -4.33 -40.95
N LEU A 285 -28.68 -3.24 -40.19
CA LEU A 285 -29.60 -2.09 -40.25
C LEU A 285 -29.76 -1.53 -41.67
N VAL A 286 -28.67 -1.52 -42.45
CA VAL A 286 -28.64 -0.98 -43.82
C VAL A 286 -29.44 -1.89 -44.76
N GLN A 287 -29.25 -3.20 -44.65
CA GLN A 287 -29.97 -4.20 -45.45
C GLN A 287 -31.46 -4.25 -45.07
N ALA A 288 -31.77 -4.18 -43.78
CA ALA A 288 -33.15 -4.15 -43.30
C ALA A 288 -33.90 -2.90 -43.80
N LYS A 289 -33.24 -1.72 -43.81
CA LYS A 289 -33.83 -0.46 -44.34
C LYS A 289 -34.04 -0.47 -45.85
N ALA A 290 -33.27 -1.26 -46.60
CA ALA A 290 -33.47 -1.41 -48.05
C ALA A 290 -34.75 -2.21 -48.37
N ILE A 291 -35.13 -3.14 -47.49
CA ILE A 291 -36.35 -3.95 -47.62
C ILE A 291 -37.56 -3.21 -47.04
N ASP A 292 -37.43 -2.70 -45.81
CA ASP A 292 -38.44 -1.85 -45.19
C ASP A 292 -37.81 -0.54 -44.68
N PRO A 293 -38.06 0.60 -45.35
CA PRO A 293 -37.52 1.90 -44.95
C PRO A 293 -37.85 2.31 -43.51
N TYR A 294 -38.90 1.74 -42.92
CA TYR A 294 -39.35 2.02 -41.55
C TYR A 294 -39.16 0.83 -40.59
N THR A 295 -38.22 -0.07 -40.89
CA THR A 295 -37.82 -1.13 -39.95
C THR A 295 -37.23 -0.55 -38.66
N TRP A 296 -37.38 -1.29 -37.55
CA TRP A 296 -36.76 -0.96 -36.27
C TRP A 296 -36.25 -2.23 -35.58
N LYS A 297 -35.36 -2.05 -34.61
CA LYS A 297 -34.78 -3.16 -33.86
C LYS A 297 -35.79 -3.70 -32.83
N MET A 298 -36.07 -4.99 -32.86
CA MET A 298 -37.02 -5.67 -31.97
C MET A 298 -36.54 -7.12 -31.74
N ASN A 299 -36.58 -7.59 -30.49
CA ASN A 299 -36.18 -8.94 -30.07
C ASN A 299 -34.85 -9.43 -30.69
N GLY A 300 -33.81 -8.59 -30.69
CA GLY A 300 -32.48 -8.96 -31.19
C GLY A 300 -32.29 -8.84 -32.71
N GLY A 301 -33.35 -8.65 -33.51
CA GLY A 301 -33.29 -8.47 -34.97
C GLY A 301 -34.01 -7.20 -35.47
N TYR A 302 -34.30 -7.14 -36.77
CA TYR A 302 -35.04 -6.04 -37.41
C TYR A 302 -36.44 -6.50 -37.84
N PHE A 303 -37.46 -5.73 -37.45
CA PHE A 303 -38.85 -6.03 -37.80
C PHE A 303 -39.15 -5.59 -39.25
N ILE A 304 -39.51 -6.54 -40.12
CA ILE A 304 -39.87 -6.30 -41.51
C ILE A 304 -41.37 -6.54 -41.68
N ARG A 305 -42.11 -5.51 -42.10
CA ARG A 305 -43.58 -5.57 -42.25
C ARG A 305 -43.98 -6.51 -43.38
N GLU A 306 -45.09 -7.24 -43.18
CA GLU A 306 -45.64 -8.25 -44.10
C GLU A 306 -45.80 -7.72 -45.54
N LYS A 307 -46.25 -6.48 -45.71
CA LYS A 307 -46.40 -5.82 -47.02
C LYS A 307 -45.12 -5.68 -47.86
N HIS A 308 -43.95 -5.86 -47.26
CA HIS A 308 -42.64 -5.75 -47.90
C HIS A 308 -41.94 -7.11 -48.06
N LEU A 309 -42.62 -8.21 -47.71
CA LEU A 309 -42.17 -9.57 -47.94
C LEU A 309 -42.85 -10.07 -49.23
N GLY A 310 -42.09 -10.34 -50.28
CA GLY A 310 -42.63 -10.89 -51.53
C GLY A 310 -42.82 -12.40 -51.45
N GLY A 311 -44.05 -12.89 -51.69
CA GLY A 311 -44.42 -14.32 -51.69
C GLY A 311 -45.72 -14.59 -50.94
N ASP A 312 -46.38 -15.72 -51.23
CA ASP A 312 -47.64 -16.13 -50.58
C ASP A 312 -47.37 -16.54 -49.12
N THR A 313 -47.74 -15.68 -48.15
CA THR A 313 -47.47 -15.84 -46.72
C THR A 313 -48.50 -16.74 -46.01
N GLY A 314 -49.43 -17.35 -46.73
CA GLY A 314 -50.52 -18.17 -46.19
C GLY A 314 -50.11 -19.46 -45.48
N HIS A 315 -48.84 -19.88 -45.59
CA HIS A 315 -48.33 -21.11 -44.97
C HIS A 315 -47.55 -20.89 -43.66
N ILE A 316 -47.39 -19.64 -43.23
CA ILE A 316 -46.69 -19.32 -41.99
C ILE A 316 -47.68 -19.44 -40.82
N GLN A 317 -47.50 -20.48 -39.99
CA GLN A 317 -48.28 -20.63 -38.76
C GLN A 317 -48.06 -19.42 -37.85
N ALA A 318 -49.18 -18.85 -37.36
CA ALA A 318 -49.14 -17.81 -36.35
C ALA A 318 -48.43 -18.35 -35.10
N ALA A 319 -47.50 -17.57 -34.54
CA ALA A 319 -46.81 -17.92 -33.32
C ALA A 319 -47.84 -18.32 -32.24
N PRO A 320 -47.64 -19.45 -31.53
CA PRO A 320 -48.49 -19.79 -30.39
C PRO A 320 -48.48 -18.61 -29.41
N ALA A 321 -49.65 -18.23 -28.92
CA ALA A 321 -49.81 -17.10 -28.01
C ALA A 321 -48.81 -17.22 -26.84
N PRO A 322 -48.16 -16.12 -26.41
CA PRO A 322 -47.21 -16.16 -25.32
C PRO A 322 -47.89 -16.83 -24.13
N VAL A 323 -47.25 -17.86 -23.57
CA VAL A 323 -47.73 -18.55 -22.37
C VAL A 323 -47.91 -17.49 -21.30
N VAL A 324 -49.15 -17.08 -21.06
CA VAL A 324 -49.51 -16.13 -20.02
C VAL A 324 -49.22 -16.85 -18.71
N MET A 325 -48.06 -16.56 -18.10
CA MET A 325 -47.75 -17.06 -16.77
C MET A 325 -48.96 -16.78 -15.87
N THR A 326 -49.46 -17.82 -15.21
CA THR A 326 -50.55 -17.64 -14.25
C THR A 326 -50.12 -16.66 -13.16
N ALA A 327 -51.07 -15.98 -12.52
CA ALA A 327 -50.76 -15.03 -11.45
C ALA A 327 -49.91 -15.67 -10.33
N GLU A 328 -50.10 -16.97 -10.09
CA GLU A 328 -49.31 -17.78 -9.15
C GLU A 328 -47.85 -17.96 -9.62
N GLN A 329 -47.63 -18.29 -10.89
CA GLN A 329 -46.27 -18.42 -11.45
C GLN A 329 -45.52 -17.08 -11.51
N GLN A 330 -46.22 -15.97 -11.71
CA GLN A 330 -45.62 -14.63 -11.63
C GLN A 330 -45.23 -14.28 -10.18
N ALA A 331 -46.09 -14.59 -9.20
CA ALA A 331 -45.80 -14.38 -7.79
C ALA A 331 -44.61 -15.22 -7.30
N GLU A 332 -44.53 -16.48 -7.71
CA GLU A 332 -43.42 -17.38 -7.37
C GLU A 332 -42.09 -16.94 -8.00
N ALA A 333 -42.13 -16.49 -9.26
CA ALA A 333 -40.96 -15.91 -9.93
C ALA A 333 -40.47 -14.63 -9.22
N MET A 334 -41.38 -13.75 -8.80
CA MET A 334 -41.04 -12.55 -8.02
C MET A 334 -40.44 -12.90 -6.65
N ALA A 335 -41.03 -13.87 -5.93
CA ALA A 335 -40.51 -14.33 -4.65
C ALA A 335 -39.12 -14.96 -4.77
N THR A 336 -38.88 -15.74 -5.83
CA THR A 336 -37.57 -16.33 -6.12
C THR A 336 -36.54 -15.25 -6.45
N ALA A 337 -36.91 -14.26 -7.28
CA ALA A 337 -36.05 -13.13 -7.60
C ALA A 337 -35.69 -12.31 -6.34
N GLN A 338 -36.64 -12.14 -5.41
CA GLN A 338 -36.40 -11.45 -4.15
C GLN A 338 -35.42 -12.22 -3.26
N ARG A 339 -35.61 -13.54 -3.09
CA ARG A 339 -34.66 -14.39 -2.33
C ARG A 339 -33.26 -14.34 -2.92
N GLN A 340 -33.14 -14.44 -4.24
CA GLN A 340 -31.86 -14.33 -4.94
C GLN A 340 -31.21 -12.95 -4.75
N ALA A 341 -32.00 -11.87 -4.74
CA ALA A 341 -31.49 -10.53 -4.47
C ALA A 341 -31.00 -10.38 -3.02
N GLU A 342 -31.72 -10.94 -2.04
CA GLU A 342 -31.32 -10.94 -0.63
C GLU A 342 -30.06 -11.77 -0.38
N GLU A 343 -29.95 -12.95 -1.01
CA GLU A 343 -28.74 -13.79 -0.96
C GLU A 343 -27.53 -13.06 -1.56
N ARG A 344 -27.69 -12.41 -2.72
CA ARG A 344 -26.63 -11.60 -3.33
C ARG A 344 -26.21 -10.44 -2.42
N ALA A 345 -27.17 -9.75 -1.80
CA ALA A 345 -26.87 -8.67 -0.86
C ALA A 345 -26.10 -9.16 0.37
N ARG A 346 -26.48 -10.31 0.94
CA ARG A 346 -25.77 -10.95 2.06
C ARG A 346 -24.36 -11.36 1.65
N ALA A 347 -24.18 -11.95 0.47
CA ALA A 347 -22.86 -12.33 -0.05
C ALA A 347 -21.94 -11.10 -0.25
N LEU A 348 -22.47 -10.00 -0.78
CA LEU A 348 -21.72 -8.75 -0.93
C LEU A 348 -21.32 -8.16 0.43
N LEU A 349 -22.23 -8.18 1.41
CA LEU A 349 -21.94 -7.73 2.79
C LEU A 349 -20.84 -8.58 3.44
N ALA A 350 -20.93 -9.91 3.32
CA ALA A 350 -19.92 -10.83 3.85
C ALA A 350 -18.54 -10.58 3.23
N ASN A 351 -18.49 -10.38 1.89
CA ASN A 351 -17.25 -10.04 1.19
C ASN A 351 -16.68 -8.68 1.64
N GLN A 352 -17.54 -7.70 1.92
CA GLN A 352 -17.13 -6.40 2.43
C GLN A 352 -16.52 -6.53 3.83
N VAL A 353 -17.21 -7.21 4.76
CA VAL A 353 -16.74 -7.46 6.13
C VAL A 353 -15.40 -8.20 6.11
N GLU A 354 -15.28 -9.25 5.32
CA GLU A 354 -14.04 -10.03 5.19
C GLU A 354 -12.88 -9.16 4.67
N LYS A 355 -13.14 -8.34 3.65
CA LYS A 355 -12.14 -7.40 3.13
C LYS A 355 -11.69 -6.39 4.19
N LEU A 356 -12.60 -5.88 5.02
CA LEU A 356 -12.26 -4.98 6.11
C LEU A 356 -11.38 -5.68 7.15
N ARG A 357 -11.73 -6.92 7.53
CA ARG A 357 -10.94 -7.74 8.47
C ARG A 357 -9.54 -8.02 7.92
N GLN A 358 -9.40 -8.35 6.64
CA GLN A 358 -8.09 -8.55 6.02
C GLN A 358 -7.22 -7.28 6.07
N VAL A 359 -7.80 -6.12 5.75
CA VAL A 359 -7.09 -4.84 5.83
C VAL A 359 -6.75 -4.48 7.27
N ALA A 360 -7.65 -4.75 8.22
CA ALA A 360 -7.44 -4.54 9.65
C ALA A 360 -6.28 -5.39 10.18
N ASN A 361 -6.33 -6.71 9.94
CA ASN A 361 -5.32 -7.66 10.41
C ASN A 361 -3.95 -7.35 9.82
N LYS A 362 -3.89 -6.98 8.54
CA LYS A 362 -2.63 -6.53 7.93
C LYS A 362 -2.10 -5.26 8.60
N ALA A 363 -2.96 -4.26 8.82
CA ALA A 363 -2.53 -3.02 9.47
C ALA A 363 -2.05 -3.23 10.92
N ILE A 364 -2.65 -4.19 11.64
CA ILE A 364 -2.22 -4.58 12.98
C ILE A 364 -0.87 -5.30 12.92
N GLY A 365 -0.72 -6.29 12.04
CA GLY A 365 0.54 -7.02 11.85
C GLY A 365 1.71 -6.10 11.46
N ASP A 366 1.53 -5.27 10.42
CA ASP A 366 2.54 -4.29 9.99
C ASP A 366 2.91 -3.31 11.12
N ALA A 367 1.95 -2.96 11.99
CA ALA A 367 2.18 -2.09 13.13
C ALA A 367 2.91 -2.81 14.27
N ASP A 368 2.58 -4.06 14.57
CA ASP A 368 3.24 -4.88 15.60
C ASP A 368 4.69 -5.18 15.23
N ASP A 369 4.95 -5.52 13.96
CA ASP A 369 6.30 -5.67 13.43
C ASP A 369 7.11 -4.37 13.58
N SER A 370 6.48 -3.24 13.26
CA SER A 370 7.12 -1.94 13.46
C SER A 370 7.38 -1.67 14.94
N LEU A 371 6.41 -1.89 15.83
CA LEU A 371 6.58 -1.63 17.27
C LEU A 371 7.67 -2.52 17.90
N GLY A 372 7.80 -3.77 17.44
CA GLY A 372 8.82 -4.73 17.89
C GLY A 372 10.22 -4.53 17.28
N ALA A 373 10.37 -3.69 16.26
CA ALA A 373 11.65 -3.49 15.58
C ALA A 373 12.68 -2.75 16.44
N ASP A 374 13.92 -3.25 16.44
CA ASP A 374 15.07 -2.60 17.06
C ASP A 374 15.36 -1.25 16.40
N ARG A 375 15.52 -0.20 17.23
CA ARG A 375 15.78 1.16 16.77
C ARG A 375 17.04 1.74 17.40
N LYS A 376 17.94 2.22 16.55
CA LYS A 376 19.08 3.03 17.01
C LYS A 376 18.54 4.41 17.38
N THR A 377 18.66 4.82 18.64
CA THR A 377 18.21 6.14 19.11
C THR A 377 19.37 7.05 19.49
N ASN A 378 20.62 6.64 19.23
CA ASN A 378 21.85 7.29 19.73
C ASN A 378 22.10 8.74 19.26
N THR A 379 21.36 9.26 18.28
CA THR A 379 21.47 10.66 17.84
C THR A 379 20.12 11.33 17.87
N ALA A 380 20.08 12.66 18.05
CA ALA A 380 18.82 13.41 18.07
C ALA A 380 17.95 13.18 16.82
N LYS A 381 18.57 13.06 15.64
CA LYS A 381 17.86 12.76 14.39
C LYS A 381 17.22 11.37 14.45
N ARG A 382 17.99 10.34 14.79
CA ARG A 382 17.49 8.96 14.87
C ARG A 382 16.45 8.76 15.97
N ALA A 383 16.62 9.44 17.10
CA ALA A 383 15.64 9.48 18.19
C ALA A 383 14.30 10.07 17.71
N ARG A 384 14.31 11.15 16.92
CA ARG A 384 13.09 11.71 16.33
C ARG A 384 12.45 10.75 15.32
N GLU A 385 13.25 10.17 14.42
CA GLU A 385 12.78 9.19 13.43
C GLU A 385 12.15 7.97 14.11
N ALA A 386 12.80 7.45 15.17
CA ALA A 386 12.28 6.36 16.00
C ALA A 386 10.92 6.73 16.62
N GLY A 387 10.82 7.93 17.19
CA GLY A 387 9.58 8.45 17.75
C GLY A 387 8.44 8.53 16.74
N TYR A 388 8.72 9.10 15.57
CA TYR A 388 7.74 9.20 14.50
C TYR A 388 7.28 7.80 14.02
N ALA A 389 8.22 6.86 13.88
CA ALA A 389 7.90 5.49 13.50
C ALA A 389 7.00 4.78 14.54
N LEU A 390 7.31 4.91 15.83
CA LEU A 390 6.49 4.35 16.92
C LEU A 390 5.10 5.00 16.95
N GLU A 391 5.05 6.33 16.82
CA GLU A 391 3.80 7.08 16.81
C GLU A 391 2.89 6.67 15.64
N LYS A 392 3.49 6.50 14.46
CA LYS A 392 2.80 6.05 13.24
C LYS A 392 2.33 4.60 13.37
N ALA A 393 3.16 3.71 13.92
CA ALA A 393 2.78 2.32 14.15
C ALA A 393 1.61 2.21 15.14
N ALA A 394 1.64 2.94 16.26
CA ALA A 394 0.55 2.99 17.21
C ALA A 394 -0.76 3.52 16.58
N ALA A 395 -0.68 4.55 15.73
CA ALA A 395 -1.84 5.07 14.99
C ALA A 395 -2.39 4.06 13.97
N ASN A 396 -1.51 3.36 13.25
CA ASN A 396 -1.90 2.30 12.31
C ASN A 396 -2.59 1.13 13.03
N LYS A 397 -2.05 0.70 14.18
CA LYS A 397 -2.65 -0.34 15.00
C LYS A 397 -4.05 0.04 15.49
N ALA A 398 -4.20 1.25 16.02
CA ALA A 398 -5.51 1.78 16.45
C ALA A 398 -6.51 1.83 15.28
N ALA A 399 -6.07 2.24 14.09
CA ALA A 399 -6.92 2.23 12.92
C ALA A 399 -7.29 0.81 12.43
N GLY A 400 -6.38 -0.16 12.54
CA GLY A 400 -6.66 -1.56 12.27
C GLY A 400 -7.74 -2.12 13.21
N HIS A 401 -7.61 -1.90 14.51
CA HIS A 401 -8.65 -2.28 15.48
C HIS A 401 -9.98 -1.57 15.20
N THR A 402 -9.96 -0.29 14.86
CA THR A 402 -11.17 0.47 14.49
C THR A 402 -11.86 -0.15 13.27
N LEU A 403 -11.09 -0.57 12.25
CA LEU A 403 -11.66 -1.28 11.10
C LEU A 403 -12.28 -2.63 11.48
N SER A 404 -11.66 -3.38 12.40
CA SER A 404 -12.24 -4.63 12.91
C SER A 404 -13.56 -4.37 13.63
N ASN A 405 -13.59 -3.39 14.53
CA ASN A 405 -14.81 -3.01 15.26
C ASN A 405 -15.94 -2.58 14.31
N ILE A 406 -15.61 -1.86 13.23
CA ILE A 406 -16.58 -1.48 12.19
C ILE A 406 -17.05 -2.72 11.42
N ALA A 407 -16.16 -3.65 11.06
CA ALA A 407 -16.52 -4.88 10.38
C ALA A 407 -17.51 -5.71 11.22
N ASP A 408 -17.26 -5.82 12.53
CA ASP A 408 -18.14 -6.52 13.47
C ASP A 408 -19.50 -5.81 13.58
N ALA A 409 -19.53 -4.48 13.67
CA ALA A 409 -20.76 -3.69 13.68
C ALA A 409 -21.58 -3.85 12.38
N ILE A 410 -20.91 -3.93 11.23
CA ILE A 410 -21.56 -4.17 9.93
C ILE A 410 -22.15 -5.58 9.86
N GLU A 411 -21.42 -6.59 10.34
CA GLU A 411 -21.86 -7.99 10.33
C GLU A 411 -23.12 -8.21 11.17
N VAL A 412 -23.21 -7.58 12.35
CA VAL A 412 -24.40 -7.66 13.22
C VAL A 412 -25.53 -6.71 12.82
N GLY A 413 -25.34 -5.91 11.76
CA GLY A 413 -26.34 -4.95 11.27
C GLY A 413 -26.46 -3.66 12.11
N SER A 414 -25.55 -3.41 13.05
CA SER A 414 -25.49 -2.17 13.84
C SER A 414 -24.61 -1.07 13.21
N GLY A 415 -24.16 -1.27 11.97
CA GLY A 415 -23.24 -0.36 11.28
C GLY A 415 -23.84 0.97 10.81
N GLY A 416 -25.17 1.16 10.85
CA GLY A 416 -25.82 2.46 10.56
C GLY A 416 -25.34 3.18 9.29
N ALA A 417 -24.97 4.45 9.42
CA ALA A 417 -24.33 5.29 8.40
C ALA A 417 -22.94 4.78 7.96
N LEU A 418 -22.28 3.92 8.73
CA LEU A 418 -21.03 3.25 8.38
C LEU A 418 -21.23 1.95 7.59
N ALA A 419 -22.47 1.50 7.36
CA ALA A 419 -22.77 0.21 6.69
C ALA A 419 -22.11 0.06 5.30
N LYS A 420 -21.87 1.18 4.59
CA LYS A 420 -21.25 1.21 3.25
C LYS A 420 -19.72 1.45 3.29
N LEU A 421 -19.10 1.48 4.46
CA LEU A 421 -17.65 1.62 4.59
C LEU A 421 -16.96 0.33 4.13
N ALA A 422 -16.11 0.42 3.11
CA ALA A 422 -15.49 -0.74 2.47
C ALA A 422 -13.96 -0.64 2.37
N SER A 423 -13.34 0.42 2.91
CA SER A 423 -11.89 0.64 2.80
C SER A 423 -11.30 1.48 3.93
N ARG A 424 -10.00 1.26 4.20
CA ARG A 424 -9.21 2.08 5.14
C ARG A 424 -9.22 3.56 4.78
N ALA A 425 -9.17 3.89 3.49
CA ALA A 425 -9.16 5.28 3.02
C ALA A 425 -10.47 6.03 3.34
N GLN A 426 -11.60 5.34 3.42
CA GLN A 426 -12.86 5.92 3.87
C GLN A 426 -12.83 6.22 5.37
N LEU A 427 -12.30 5.30 6.19
CA LEU A 427 -12.06 5.55 7.62
C LEU A 427 -11.12 6.76 7.82
N ASP A 428 -10.01 6.82 7.08
CA ASP A 428 -9.09 7.97 7.11
C ASP A 428 -9.79 9.28 6.77
N GLN A 429 -10.74 9.25 5.82
CA GLN A 429 -11.48 10.44 5.43
C GLN A 429 -12.42 10.93 6.56
N LEU A 430 -13.06 10.02 7.28
CA LEU A 430 -13.87 10.37 8.46
C LEU A 430 -12.98 10.92 9.59
N GLN A 431 -11.85 10.27 9.87
CA GLN A 431 -10.90 10.71 10.89
C GLN A 431 -10.30 12.09 10.55
N ARG A 432 -10.02 12.38 9.27
CA ARG A 432 -9.61 13.71 8.81
C ARG A 432 -10.67 14.77 9.07
N ALA A 433 -11.96 14.44 8.83
CA ALA A 433 -13.07 15.35 9.12
C ALA A 433 -13.20 15.61 10.63
N MET A 434 -12.98 14.59 11.47
CA MET A 434 -12.94 14.74 12.92
C MET A 434 -11.80 15.67 13.37
N GLY A 435 -10.58 15.45 12.88
CA GLY A 435 -9.42 16.29 13.23
C GLY A 435 -9.58 17.75 12.78
N ALA A 436 -10.17 17.98 11.60
CA ALA A 436 -10.50 19.33 11.14
C ALA A 436 -11.53 20.02 12.05
N ALA A 437 -12.51 19.28 12.56
CA ALA A 437 -13.51 19.80 13.47
C ALA A 437 -12.94 20.11 14.86
N GLN A 438 -12.07 19.25 15.39
CA GLN A 438 -11.34 19.52 16.64
C GLN A 438 -10.47 20.77 16.54
N TYR A 439 -9.76 20.93 15.41
CA TYR A 439 -8.99 22.14 15.15
C TYR A 439 -9.88 23.39 15.16
N GLU A 440 -11.05 23.33 14.51
CA GLU A 440 -12.00 24.45 14.51
C GLU A 440 -12.52 24.79 15.92
N SER A 441 -12.72 23.79 16.78
CA SER A 441 -13.10 24.00 18.19
C SER A 441 -12.00 24.68 19.01
N ASP A 442 -10.74 24.32 18.77
CA ASP A 442 -9.62 24.74 19.61
C ASP A 442 -8.86 25.97 19.05
N ARG A 443 -9.07 26.37 17.79
CA ARG A 443 -8.30 27.46 17.14
C ARG A 443 -8.44 28.82 17.79
N SER A 444 -9.50 29.06 18.57
CA SER A 444 -9.72 30.33 19.29
C SER A 444 -9.04 30.37 20.66
N LEU A 445 -8.54 29.24 21.16
CA LEU A 445 -7.88 29.14 22.45
C LEU A 445 -6.48 29.74 22.42
N THR A 446 -5.96 30.06 23.61
CA THR A 446 -4.55 30.44 23.75
C THR A 446 -3.64 29.27 23.37
N TYR A 447 -2.41 29.56 22.95
CA TYR A 447 -1.42 28.51 22.64
C TYR A 447 -1.22 27.54 23.82
N SER A 448 -1.16 28.05 25.05
CA SER A 448 -1.02 27.22 26.27
C SER A 448 -2.21 26.27 26.43
N ASP A 449 -3.43 26.75 26.22
CA ASP A 449 -4.63 25.92 26.34
C ASP A 449 -4.74 24.89 25.21
N GLN A 450 -4.33 25.26 23.99
CA GLN A 450 -4.21 24.31 22.87
C GLN A 450 -3.23 23.19 23.19
N GLN A 451 -2.07 23.51 23.79
CA GLN A 451 -1.10 22.49 24.20
C GLN A 451 -1.68 21.56 25.29
N ARG A 452 -2.38 22.11 26.29
CA ARG A 452 -3.04 21.31 27.34
C ARG A 452 -4.13 20.38 26.80
N ARG A 453 -4.80 20.78 25.72
CA ARG A 453 -5.86 20.00 25.06
C ARG A 453 -5.35 19.04 23.98
N LYS A 454 -4.05 19.06 23.67
CA LYS A 454 -3.48 18.20 22.64
C LYS A 454 -3.74 16.72 22.96
N GLY A 455 -4.37 16.01 22.04
CA GLY A 455 -4.70 14.59 22.21
C GLY A 455 -5.92 14.32 23.10
N ARG A 456 -6.77 15.32 23.34
CA ARG A 456 -8.08 15.11 23.99
C ARG A 456 -8.99 14.22 23.12
N PRO A 457 -9.91 13.45 23.73
CA PRO A 457 -10.96 12.73 23.01
C PRO A 457 -11.84 13.67 22.18
N PHE A 458 -12.45 13.14 21.12
CA PHE A 458 -13.45 13.86 20.32
C PHE A 458 -14.75 14.02 21.11
N ASP A 459 -15.32 15.23 21.12
CA ASP A 459 -16.53 15.54 21.90
C ASP A 459 -17.69 16.11 21.07
N ASP A 460 -18.82 16.37 21.74
CA ASP A 460 -20.03 16.89 21.10
C ASP A 460 -19.87 18.31 20.52
N ASN A 461 -18.95 19.12 21.06
CA ASN A 461 -18.67 20.45 20.52
C ASN A 461 -17.92 20.34 19.19
N ASP A 462 -16.98 19.39 19.10
CA ASP A 462 -16.31 19.07 17.84
C ASP A 462 -17.30 18.56 16.79
N LEU A 463 -18.25 17.71 17.18
CA LEU A 463 -19.26 17.19 16.27
C LEU A 463 -20.06 18.31 15.57
N ARG A 464 -20.36 19.41 16.27
CA ARG A 464 -21.05 20.58 15.70
C ARG A 464 -20.21 21.33 14.67
N ASN A 465 -18.89 21.25 14.78
CA ASN A 465 -17.94 21.91 13.88
C ASN A 465 -17.57 21.07 12.65
N VAL A 466 -18.01 19.82 12.59
CA VAL A 466 -17.86 18.97 11.39
C VAL A 466 -18.53 19.63 10.19
N LYS A 467 -17.79 19.70 9.07
CA LYS A 467 -18.25 20.25 7.80
C LYS A 467 -17.94 19.29 6.66
N PHE A 468 -18.90 19.10 5.75
CA PHE A 468 -18.67 18.28 4.57
C PHE A 468 -17.55 18.88 3.69
N PRO A 469 -16.54 18.09 3.28
CA PRO A 469 -15.42 18.59 2.50
C PRO A 469 -15.85 18.88 1.06
N ARG A 470 -16.07 20.14 0.74
CA ARG A 470 -16.31 20.58 -0.64
C ARG A 470 -14.98 20.68 -1.39
N PRO A 471 -14.78 19.97 -2.52
CA PRO A 471 -13.54 20.05 -3.29
C PRO A 471 -13.25 21.49 -3.70
N GLN A 472 -12.07 21.99 -3.34
CA GLN A 472 -11.63 23.34 -3.63
C GLN A 472 -10.14 23.33 -3.95
N SER A 473 -9.69 24.24 -4.79
CA SER A 473 -8.28 24.32 -5.17
C SER A 473 -7.87 25.74 -5.50
N TRP A 474 -6.57 25.97 -5.49
CA TRP A 474 -5.92 27.19 -5.95
C TRP A 474 -5.90 27.26 -7.48
N GLY A 475 -6.14 28.45 -8.03
CA GLY A 475 -6.16 28.69 -9.48
C GLY A 475 -4.81 28.44 -10.15
N ASN A 476 -3.71 28.74 -9.46
CA ASN A 476 -2.35 28.51 -9.96
C ASN A 476 -2.07 27.04 -10.30
N ARG A 477 -2.70 26.08 -9.60
CA ARG A 477 -2.59 24.65 -9.91
C ARG A 477 -3.07 24.34 -11.33
N PHE A 478 -4.17 24.96 -11.77
CA PHE A 478 -4.71 24.76 -13.11
C PHE A 478 -3.91 25.49 -14.18
N SER A 479 -3.44 26.72 -13.89
CA SER A 479 -2.56 27.45 -14.80
C SER A 479 -1.23 26.70 -15.03
N ASN A 480 -0.58 26.23 -13.98
CA ASN A 480 0.66 25.46 -14.07
C ASN A 480 0.42 24.14 -14.80
N ALA A 481 -0.65 23.42 -14.47
CA ALA A 481 -1.02 22.19 -15.18
C ALA A 481 -1.25 22.43 -16.68
N ALA A 482 -1.84 23.57 -17.07
CA ALA A 482 -2.04 23.94 -18.46
C ALA A 482 -0.70 24.16 -19.18
N GLU A 483 0.25 24.85 -18.54
CA GLU A 483 1.59 25.08 -19.09
C GLU A 483 2.39 23.78 -19.22
N THR A 484 2.38 22.96 -18.18
CA THR A 484 3.02 21.65 -18.16
C THR A 484 2.45 20.75 -19.25
N MET A 485 1.12 20.74 -19.40
CA MET A 485 0.44 19.98 -20.46
C MET A 485 0.80 20.50 -21.86
N ALA A 486 0.88 21.81 -22.05
CA ALA A 486 1.28 22.38 -23.34
C ALA A 486 2.71 22.03 -23.75
N LYS A 487 3.62 21.86 -22.77
CA LYS A 487 5.03 21.55 -23.01
C LYS A 487 5.30 20.06 -23.20
N LYS A 488 4.62 19.20 -22.44
CA LYS A 488 5.01 17.79 -22.27
C LYS A 488 3.96 16.77 -22.67
N ALA A 489 2.68 17.15 -22.79
CA ALA A 489 1.63 16.18 -23.11
C ALA A 489 1.56 15.86 -24.61
N PRO A 490 0.97 14.71 -25.00
CA PRO A 490 0.71 14.36 -26.40
C PRO A 490 -0.11 15.42 -27.14
N THR A 491 0.02 15.47 -28.47
CA THR A 491 -0.73 16.40 -29.33
C THR A 491 -2.24 16.16 -29.24
N GLY A 492 -3.06 17.21 -29.42
CA GLY A 492 -4.53 17.12 -29.40
C GLY A 492 -5.22 17.61 -28.11
N ASN A 493 -4.47 18.09 -27.11
CA ASN A 493 -5.01 18.55 -25.82
C ASN A 493 -5.36 20.05 -25.74
N SER A 494 -5.41 20.76 -26.86
CA SER A 494 -5.56 22.23 -26.91
C SER A 494 -6.81 22.75 -26.17
N ARG A 495 -7.94 22.05 -26.30
CA ARG A 495 -9.18 22.39 -25.58
C ARG A 495 -9.04 22.23 -24.07
N LEU A 496 -8.34 21.19 -23.62
CA LEU A 496 -8.14 20.91 -22.21
C LEU A 496 -7.18 21.92 -21.58
N ILE A 497 -6.10 22.28 -22.29
CA ILE A 497 -5.17 23.35 -21.92
C ILE A 497 -5.91 24.69 -21.78
N ALA A 498 -6.75 25.04 -22.76
CA ALA A 498 -7.55 26.27 -22.71
C ALA A 498 -8.53 26.27 -21.52
N ALA A 499 -9.17 25.13 -21.23
CA ALA A 499 -10.08 25.00 -20.09
C ALA A 499 -9.35 25.14 -18.74
N LEU A 500 -8.18 24.51 -18.58
CA LEU A 500 -7.35 24.63 -17.38
C LEU A 500 -6.84 26.06 -17.18
N LYS A 501 -6.38 26.71 -18.25
CA LYS A 501 -5.95 28.11 -18.20
C LYS A 501 -7.10 29.02 -17.78
N LYS A 502 -8.28 28.81 -18.37
CA LYS A 502 -9.51 29.54 -18.02
C LYS A 502 -9.87 29.36 -16.54
N MET A 503 -9.84 28.12 -16.04
CA MET A 503 -10.08 27.83 -14.63
C MET A 503 -9.06 28.55 -13.72
N GLY A 504 -7.79 28.56 -14.10
CA GLY A 504 -6.74 29.18 -13.31
C GLY A 504 -6.77 30.71 -13.29
N THR A 505 -7.29 31.36 -14.34
CA THR A 505 -7.32 32.83 -14.46
C THR A 505 -8.66 33.47 -14.08
N GLU A 506 -9.79 32.81 -14.35
CA GLU A 506 -11.12 33.44 -14.24
C GLU A 506 -11.88 33.10 -12.96
N ARG A 507 -11.49 32.05 -12.21
CA ARG A 507 -12.24 31.56 -11.05
C ARG A 507 -11.78 32.12 -9.70
N GLY A 508 -10.77 32.99 -9.70
CA GLY A 508 -10.16 33.55 -8.50
C GLY A 508 -9.01 32.72 -7.95
N GLU A 509 -8.39 33.20 -6.87
CA GLU A 509 -7.17 32.62 -6.32
C GLU A 509 -7.39 31.23 -5.72
N ARG A 510 -8.50 31.04 -4.98
CA ARG A 510 -8.94 29.76 -4.42
C ARG A 510 -10.46 29.66 -4.54
N PHE A 511 -10.95 28.57 -5.15
CA PHE A 511 -12.37 28.43 -5.47
C PHE A 511 -12.86 26.99 -5.33
N PRO A 512 -14.17 26.78 -5.06
CA PRO A 512 -14.79 25.46 -5.06
C PRO A 512 -14.90 24.90 -6.49
N LEU A 513 -14.61 23.61 -6.66
CA LEU A 513 -14.69 22.93 -7.95
C LEU A 513 -16.13 22.54 -8.23
N ARG A 514 -16.66 23.03 -9.34
CA ARG A 514 -18.00 22.68 -9.84
C ARG A 514 -17.94 21.33 -10.59
N PRO A 515 -19.07 20.65 -10.85
CA PRO A 515 -19.06 19.35 -11.52
C PRO A 515 -18.30 19.34 -12.86
N GLU A 516 -18.39 20.42 -13.64
CA GLU A 516 -17.64 20.59 -14.88
C GLU A 516 -16.12 20.75 -14.64
N ASP A 517 -15.73 21.46 -13.58
CA ASP A 517 -14.34 21.69 -13.19
C ASP A 517 -13.72 20.36 -12.74
N ILE A 518 -14.48 19.55 -11.99
CA ILE A 518 -14.08 18.20 -11.58
C ILE A 518 -13.84 17.32 -12.80
N ALA A 519 -14.75 17.33 -13.79
CA ALA A 519 -14.59 16.55 -15.00
C ALA A 519 -13.36 16.96 -15.83
N ILE A 520 -13.09 18.27 -15.93
CA ILE A 520 -11.89 18.82 -16.58
C ILE A 520 -10.64 18.37 -15.82
N THR A 521 -10.64 18.49 -14.49
CA THR A 521 -9.52 18.14 -13.62
C THR A 521 -9.17 16.66 -13.74
N ARG A 522 -10.15 15.75 -13.71
CA ARG A 522 -9.92 14.31 -13.87
C ARG A 522 -9.30 13.97 -15.23
N LYS A 523 -9.81 14.57 -16.31
CA LYS A 523 -9.27 14.37 -17.67
C LYS A 523 -7.83 14.88 -17.75
N ALA A 524 -7.57 16.07 -17.21
CA ALA A 524 -6.23 16.66 -17.20
C ALA A 524 -5.23 15.83 -16.39
N ALA A 525 -5.64 15.36 -15.20
CA ALA A 525 -4.81 14.50 -14.36
C ALA A 525 -4.48 13.17 -15.06
N ALA A 526 -5.42 12.57 -15.80
CA ALA A 526 -5.17 11.35 -16.56
C ALA A 526 -4.13 11.56 -17.66
N VAL A 527 -4.20 12.67 -18.40
CA VAL A 527 -3.22 13.03 -19.44
C VAL A 527 -1.84 13.30 -18.82
N LEU A 528 -1.76 14.14 -17.79
CA LEU A 528 -0.49 14.47 -17.14
C LEU A 528 0.15 13.27 -16.44
N LYS A 529 -0.65 12.30 -15.98
CA LYS A 529 -0.14 11.04 -15.40
C LYS A 529 0.62 10.21 -16.43
N GLN A 530 0.23 10.22 -17.71
CA GLN A 530 0.92 9.47 -18.77
C GLN A 530 2.35 9.95 -18.98
N VAL A 531 2.62 11.23 -18.72
CA VAL A 531 3.94 11.86 -18.88
C VAL A 531 4.69 12.03 -17.56
N GLY A 532 4.12 11.56 -16.44
CA GLY A 532 4.74 11.64 -15.11
C GLY A 532 4.69 13.03 -14.46
N GLU A 533 3.88 13.95 -14.98
CA GLU A 533 3.91 15.39 -14.62
C GLU A 533 2.61 15.87 -13.97
N ASN A 534 2.00 15.04 -13.12
CA ASN A 534 0.68 15.29 -12.53
C ASN A 534 0.71 15.98 -11.17
N TRP A 535 1.86 16.45 -10.70
CA TRP A 535 2.02 17.08 -9.37
C TRP A 535 1.14 18.31 -9.19
N ASP A 536 0.98 19.14 -10.22
CA ASP A 536 0.15 20.35 -10.16
C ASP A 536 -1.32 20.01 -9.88
N LEU A 537 -1.77 18.83 -10.30
CA LEU A 537 -3.14 18.35 -10.08
C LEU A 537 -3.27 17.36 -8.92
N LYS A 538 -2.21 17.12 -8.13
CA LYS A 538 -2.25 16.19 -6.99
C LYS A 538 -3.24 16.65 -5.91
N ASP A 539 -3.13 17.90 -5.46
CA ASP A 539 -4.02 18.45 -4.42
C ASP A 539 -5.48 18.56 -4.90
N PRO A 540 -5.80 19.10 -6.10
CA PRO A 540 -7.16 19.07 -6.63
C PRO A 540 -7.75 17.67 -6.70
N MET A 541 -6.97 16.69 -7.16
CA MET A 541 -7.42 15.30 -7.28
C MET A 541 -7.65 14.64 -5.93
N GLU A 542 -6.84 14.95 -4.90
CA GLU A 542 -7.06 14.46 -3.55
C GLU A 542 -8.32 15.09 -2.92
N ALA A 543 -8.57 16.38 -3.16
CA ALA A 543 -9.79 17.05 -2.72
C ALA A 543 -11.05 16.43 -3.36
N ILE A 544 -10.97 16.09 -4.65
CA ILE A 544 -12.03 15.36 -5.36
C ILE A 544 -12.19 13.94 -4.79
N ALA A 545 -11.09 13.21 -4.62
CA ALA A 545 -11.12 11.84 -4.09
C ALA A 545 -11.68 11.78 -2.66
N ALA A 546 -11.43 12.79 -1.84
CA ALA A 546 -11.99 12.94 -0.51
C ALA A 546 -13.53 12.99 -0.53
N ALA A 547 -14.11 13.79 -1.43
CA ALA A 547 -15.56 13.83 -1.61
C ALA A 547 -16.09 12.50 -2.18
N ASP A 548 -15.44 11.93 -3.20
CA ASP A 548 -15.85 10.63 -3.79
C ASP A 548 -15.88 9.51 -2.74
N ARG A 549 -14.95 9.51 -1.77
CA ARG A 549 -14.89 8.49 -0.71
C ARG A 549 -16.14 8.55 0.18
N LEU A 550 -16.59 9.75 0.53
CA LEU A 550 -17.80 9.98 1.32
C LEU A 550 -19.06 9.67 0.51
N GLU A 551 -19.13 10.12 -0.75
CA GLU A 551 -20.28 9.86 -1.63
C GLU A 551 -20.51 8.35 -1.86
N ARG A 552 -19.43 7.57 -2.01
CA ARG A 552 -19.53 6.09 -2.10
C ARG A 552 -20.12 5.43 -0.84
N MET A 553 -20.00 6.09 0.31
CA MET A 553 -20.65 5.64 1.55
C MET A 553 -22.10 6.12 1.66
N GLY A 554 -22.60 6.92 0.71
CA GLY A 554 -23.89 7.60 0.82
C GLY A 554 -23.86 8.84 1.71
N ILE A 555 -22.68 9.35 2.06
CA ILE A 555 -22.50 10.59 2.81
C ILE A 555 -22.37 11.73 1.81
N THR A 556 -23.40 12.57 1.69
CA THR A 556 -23.48 13.63 0.66
C THR A 556 -23.58 15.04 1.24
N ASP A 557 -23.78 15.16 2.55
CA ASP A 557 -23.96 16.44 3.22
C ASP A 557 -23.34 16.42 4.62
N THR A 558 -23.45 17.55 5.32
CA THR A 558 -22.87 17.69 6.66
C THR A 558 -23.63 16.88 7.71
N ALA A 559 -24.94 16.72 7.58
CA ALA A 559 -25.76 16.00 8.56
C ALA A 559 -25.48 14.49 8.50
N SER A 560 -25.40 13.92 7.31
CA SER A 560 -24.99 12.52 7.08
C SER A 560 -23.54 12.26 7.53
N LEU A 561 -22.62 13.23 7.35
CA LEU A 561 -21.25 13.12 7.85
C LEU A 561 -21.19 13.15 9.37
N GLN A 562 -21.96 14.03 10.02
CA GLN A 562 -22.09 14.06 11.48
C GLN A 562 -22.70 12.77 12.04
N ALA A 563 -23.70 12.20 11.36
CA ALA A 563 -24.27 10.91 11.75
C ALA A 563 -23.23 9.79 11.69
N ALA A 564 -22.47 9.69 10.59
CA ALA A 564 -21.40 8.70 10.44
C ALA A 564 -20.29 8.87 11.49
N ILE A 565 -19.89 10.10 11.81
CA ILE A 565 -18.89 10.36 12.86
C ILE A 565 -19.43 9.98 14.24
N ARG A 566 -20.70 10.28 14.54
CA ARG A 566 -21.34 9.89 15.82
C ARG A 566 -21.32 8.38 16.04
N GLU A 567 -21.55 7.60 14.98
CA GLU A 567 -21.46 6.14 15.03
C GLU A 567 -20.01 5.62 15.05
N LEU A 568 -19.07 6.37 14.47
CA LEU A 568 -17.66 6.00 14.45
C LEU A 568 -17.00 6.12 15.81
N VAL A 569 -17.27 7.21 16.55
CA VAL A 569 -16.63 7.52 17.85
C VAL A 569 -16.60 6.32 18.82
N PRO A 570 -17.71 5.61 19.12
CA PRO A 570 -17.68 4.47 20.04
C PRO A 570 -16.94 3.24 19.50
N LEU A 571 -16.71 3.14 18.18
CA LEU A 571 -15.99 2.04 17.55
C LEU A 571 -14.48 2.31 17.44
N MET A 572 -14.02 3.54 17.73
CA MET A 572 -12.62 3.90 17.65
C MET A 572 -11.80 3.23 18.74
N ALA A 573 -10.75 2.52 18.32
CA ALA A 573 -9.77 2.02 19.26
C ALA A 573 -8.85 3.14 19.73
N GLU A 574 -8.53 3.16 21.02
CA GLU A 574 -7.57 4.10 21.56
C GLU A 574 -6.16 3.80 21.03
N LYS A 575 -5.42 4.87 20.75
CA LYS A 575 -4.00 4.76 20.44
C LYS A 575 -3.24 4.48 21.73
N VAL A 576 -2.50 3.36 21.75
CA VAL A 576 -1.56 3.06 22.82
C VAL A 576 -0.56 4.21 22.91
N LYS A 577 -0.62 4.95 24.02
CA LYS A 577 0.31 6.03 24.31
C LYS A 577 1.65 5.41 24.70
N GLU A 578 2.73 5.90 24.09
CA GLU A 578 4.07 5.53 24.54
C GLU A 578 4.28 6.02 25.96
N ASP A 579 5.09 5.28 26.72
CA ASP A 579 5.48 5.64 28.06
C ASP A 579 6.04 7.08 28.08
N PRO A 580 5.45 8.01 28.85
CA PRO A 580 5.90 9.41 28.89
C PRO A 580 7.37 9.53 29.29
N VAL A 581 7.90 8.60 30.09
CA VAL A 581 9.32 8.55 30.44
C VAL A 581 10.17 8.33 29.20
N LYS A 582 9.85 7.32 28.39
CA LYS A 582 10.58 7.03 27.14
C LYS A 582 10.50 8.17 26.13
N VAL A 583 9.35 8.84 26.06
CA VAL A 583 9.18 10.03 25.22
C VAL A 583 10.10 11.16 25.68
N ALA A 584 10.15 11.44 26.99
CA ALA A 584 10.98 12.50 27.57
C ALA A 584 12.49 12.19 27.45
N GLU A 585 12.90 10.95 27.71
CA GLU A 585 14.29 10.49 27.54
C GLU A 585 14.73 10.63 26.07
N ARG A 586 13.89 10.19 25.13
CA ARG A 586 14.15 10.30 23.69
C ARG A 586 14.28 11.75 23.22
N ALA A 587 13.57 12.68 23.85
CA ALA A 587 13.62 14.10 23.50
C ALA A 587 14.98 14.73 23.79
N ILE A 588 15.70 14.26 24.83
CA ILE A 588 16.99 14.83 25.23
C ILE A 588 18.20 14.17 24.56
N ILE A 589 18.02 13.06 23.84
CA ILE A 589 19.14 12.37 23.18
C ILE A 589 19.84 13.29 22.18
N GLY A 590 21.17 13.40 22.31
CA GLY A 590 22.01 14.25 21.47
C GLY A 590 21.94 15.75 21.79
N GLN A 591 21.25 16.14 22.86
CA GLN A 591 21.27 17.50 23.39
C GLN A 591 22.26 17.59 24.56
N LYS A 592 22.90 18.75 24.73
CA LYS A 592 23.61 19.07 25.97
C LYS A 592 22.58 19.53 27.00
N VAL A 593 22.23 18.65 27.92
CA VAL A 593 21.27 18.91 29.01
C VAL A 593 21.98 18.94 30.36
N GLY A 594 21.46 19.76 31.26
CA GLY A 594 21.99 19.92 32.62
C GLY A 594 23.39 20.55 32.68
N ILE A 595 23.93 20.58 33.90
CA ILE A 595 25.29 21.00 34.21
C ILE A 595 26.03 19.73 34.64
N ASP A 596 27.10 19.36 33.95
CA ASP A 596 27.86 18.12 34.24
C ASP A 596 26.95 16.87 34.36
N PHE A 597 25.96 16.75 33.47
CA PHE A 597 25.01 15.64 33.49
C PHE A 597 25.69 14.32 33.12
N PHE A 598 25.97 13.52 34.14
CA PHE A 598 26.59 12.20 34.01
C PHE A 598 25.73 11.16 34.76
N PRO A 599 24.76 10.53 34.09
CA PRO A 599 23.90 9.50 34.70
C PRO A 599 24.71 8.41 35.39
N THR A 600 24.39 8.13 36.66
CA THR A 600 25.04 7.05 37.39
C THR A 600 24.55 5.69 36.87
N PRO A 601 25.42 4.74 36.50
CA PRO A 601 25.00 3.41 36.05
C PRO A 601 24.14 2.69 37.08
N ALA A 602 23.17 1.90 36.62
CA ALA A 602 22.21 1.23 37.50
C ALA A 602 22.87 0.37 38.59
N HIS A 603 23.94 -0.34 38.26
CA HIS A 603 24.67 -1.17 39.23
C HIS A 603 25.36 -0.34 40.33
N VAL A 604 25.90 0.83 39.99
CA VAL A 604 26.49 1.78 40.95
C VAL A 604 25.39 2.40 41.79
N ALA A 605 24.28 2.83 41.19
CA ALA A 605 23.13 3.41 41.89
C ALA A 605 22.55 2.44 42.94
N GLN A 606 22.37 1.17 42.56
CA GLN A 606 21.92 0.12 43.49
C GLN A 606 22.94 -0.13 44.61
N ARG A 607 24.23 -0.05 44.31
CA ARG A 607 25.28 -0.16 45.34
C ARG A 607 25.20 1.01 46.31
N MET A 608 25.00 2.24 45.82
CA MET A 608 24.85 3.43 46.65
C MET A 608 23.65 3.33 47.59
N ALA A 609 22.48 2.87 47.09
CA ALA A 609 21.30 2.65 47.92
C ALA A 609 21.54 1.61 49.03
N ARG A 610 22.30 0.53 48.75
CA ARG A 610 22.69 -0.46 49.76
C ARG A 610 23.63 0.13 50.81
N LEU A 611 24.63 0.91 50.40
CA LEU A 611 25.58 1.55 51.31
C LEU A 611 24.91 2.61 52.19
N ALA A 612 23.89 3.29 51.67
CA ALA A 612 23.07 4.22 52.43
C ALA A 612 22.06 3.52 53.37
N HIS A 613 22.01 2.19 53.34
CA HIS A 613 21.06 1.38 54.11
C HIS A 613 19.61 1.82 53.93
N VAL A 614 19.23 2.18 52.68
CA VAL A 614 17.85 2.56 52.36
C VAL A 614 16.92 1.38 52.68
N LYS A 615 15.82 1.70 53.37
CA LYS A 615 14.78 0.75 53.77
C LYS A 615 13.40 1.35 53.47
N GLU A 616 12.40 0.49 53.51
CA GLU A 616 10.99 0.86 53.37
C GLU A 616 10.61 2.05 54.26
N GLY A 617 10.02 3.08 53.64
CA GLY A 617 9.51 4.28 54.31
C GLY A 617 10.55 5.34 54.67
N MET A 618 11.85 5.11 54.45
CA MET A 618 12.87 6.12 54.70
C MET A 618 12.72 7.31 53.76
N ARG A 619 12.79 8.54 54.29
CA ARG A 619 12.92 9.75 53.48
C ARG A 619 14.33 9.84 52.90
N VAL A 620 14.41 9.84 51.58
CA VAL A 620 15.66 9.91 50.81
C VAL A 620 15.67 11.16 49.95
N LEU A 621 16.81 11.84 49.86
CA LEU A 621 17.01 12.96 48.94
C LEU A 621 17.99 12.57 47.83
N GLU A 622 17.63 12.89 46.59
CA GLU A 622 18.56 13.02 45.47
C GLU A 622 18.64 14.50 45.03
N PRO A 623 19.65 15.27 45.49
CA PRO A 623 19.70 16.72 45.34
C PRO A 623 20.16 17.22 43.97
N SER A 624 20.55 16.32 43.07
CA SER A 624 21.03 16.62 41.72
C SER A 624 20.65 15.46 40.81
N ALA A 625 19.34 15.28 40.62
CA ALA A 625 18.77 13.99 40.26
C ALA A 625 19.00 13.58 38.81
N GLY A 626 19.30 14.51 37.92
CA GLY A 626 19.46 14.21 36.51
C GLY A 626 18.21 13.50 35.96
N ASN A 627 18.38 12.34 35.33
CA ASN A 627 17.28 11.50 34.86
C ASN A 627 16.74 10.52 35.93
N GLY A 628 17.25 10.59 37.17
CA GLY A 628 16.71 9.89 38.34
C GLY A 628 17.27 8.49 38.62
N ASN A 629 18.47 8.14 38.11
CA ASN A 629 19.00 6.78 38.29
C ASN A 629 19.26 6.44 39.78
N LEU A 630 19.70 7.40 40.61
CA LEU A 630 19.87 7.13 42.06
C LEU A 630 18.52 7.10 42.77
N ALA A 631 17.58 7.99 42.41
CA ALA A 631 16.22 7.96 42.90
C ALA A 631 15.52 6.63 42.59
N ASP A 632 15.70 6.10 41.37
CA ASP A 632 15.15 4.80 40.96
C ASP A 632 15.70 3.68 41.85
N ALA A 633 17.00 3.69 42.14
CA ALA A 633 17.61 2.71 43.03
C ALA A 633 17.14 2.84 44.49
N ALA A 634 17.00 4.08 45.00
CA ALA A 634 16.50 4.32 46.35
C ALA A 634 15.02 3.93 46.50
N LYS A 635 14.19 4.29 45.52
CA LYS A 635 12.76 3.91 45.47
C LYS A 635 12.59 2.40 45.38
N ALA A 636 13.39 1.73 44.56
CA ALA A 636 13.39 0.26 44.47
C ALA A 636 13.80 -0.43 45.79
N ALA A 637 14.57 0.25 46.65
CA ALA A 637 14.91 -0.20 48.00
C ALA A 637 13.85 0.16 49.07
N GLY A 638 12.71 0.76 48.67
CA GLY A 638 11.61 1.15 49.56
C GLY A 638 11.66 2.60 50.06
N GLY A 639 12.60 3.42 49.58
CA GLY A 639 12.72 4.82 49.97
C GLY A 639 11.59 5.70 49.44
N VAL A 640 11.15 6.68 50.25
CA VAL A 640 10.33 7.82 49.83
C VAL A 640 11.26 8.91 49.35
N VAL A 641 11.39 9.04 48.03
CA VAL A 641 12.44 9.87 47.40
C VAL A 641 11.92 11.24 46.98
N ASP A 642 12.56 12.28 47.51
CA ASP A 642 12.44 13.66 47.04
C ASP A 642 13.62 13.97 46.10
N VAL A 643 13.36 14.70 45.01
CA VAL A 643 14.37 15.00 43.98
C VAL A 643 14.48 16.50 43.73
N ILE A 644 15.69 16.93 43.35
CA ILE A 644 15.99 18.30 42.92
C ILE A 644 16.78 18.24 41.62
N GLU A 645 16.38 19.04 40.62
CA GLU A 645 17.06 19.08 39.33
C GLU A 645 16.87 20.45 38.64
N ILE A 646 17.98 21.02 38.16
CA ILE A 646 18.03 22.37 37.57
C ILE A 646 17.54 22.41 36.12
N SER A 647 17.78 21.34 35.35
CA SER A 647 17.33 21.26 33.96
C SER A 647 15.83 20.96 33.89
N GLY A 648 15.09 21.82 33.18
CA GLY A 648 13.67 21.58 32.89
C GLY A 648 13.42 20.25 32.20
N SER A 649 14.21 19.90 31.18
CA SER A 649 14.02 18.65 30.43
C SER A 649 14.27 17.40 31.27
N LEU A 650 15.18 17.45 32.25
CA LEU A 650 15.44 16.34 33.17
C LEU A 650 14.34 16.27 34.26
N ARG A 651 13.83 17.41 34.72
CA ARG A 651 12.61 17.46 35.56
C ARG A 651 11.39 16.87 34.89
N ASP A 652 11.23 17.05 33.58
CA ASP A 652 10.13 16.45 32.82
C ASP A 652 10.20 14.91 32.89
N ILE A 653 11.42 14.32 32.82
CA ILE A 653 11.63 12.88 33.01
C ILE A 653 11.29 12.46 34.44
N LEU A 654 11.78 13.19 35.45
CA LEU A 654 11.51 12.89 36.86
C LEU A 654 10.01 12.96 37.19
N THR A 655 9.32 13.96 36.64
CA THR A 655 7.87 14.12 36.77
C THR A 655 7.12 12.97 36.08
N ALA A 656 7.57 12.57 34.88
CA ALA A 656 7.00 11.41 34.16
C ALA A 656 7.22 10.09 34.93
N LYS A 657 8.35 9.95 35.66
CA LYS A 657 8.62 8.83 36.58
C LYS A 657 7.83 8.91 37.90
N GLY A 658 7.09 10.00 38.12
CA GLY A 658 6.25 10.22 39.29
C GLY A 658 7.01 10.62 40.55
N TYR A 659 8.20 11.24 40.43
CA TYR A 659 8.93 11.76 41.58
C TYR A 659 8.37 13.08 42.08
N ASN A 660 8.55 13.31 43.39
CA ASN A 660 8.27 14.59 44.01
C ASN A 660 9.45 15.55 43.82
N VAL A 661 9.31 16.51 42.90
CA VAL A 661 10.33 17.55 42.68
C VAL A 661 10.14 18.64 43.73
N VAL A 662 10.98 18.64 44.77
CA VAL A 662 10.83 19.55 45.92
C VAL A 662 11.49 20.91 45.71
N ALA A 663 12.43 21.00 44.77
CA ALA A 663 13.05 22.25 44.35
C ALA A 663 13.61 22.14 42.92
N HIS A 664 13.89 23.28 42.30
CA HIS A 664 14.57 23.34 41.00
C HIS A 664 16.07 23.58 41.15
N ASP A 665 16.50 24.26 42.20
CA ASP A 665 17.90 24.51 42.47
C ASP A 665 18.24 23.96 43.85
N PHE A 666 19.39 23.31 43.96
CA PHE A 666 19.90 22.81 45.24
C PHE A 666 20.55 23.93 46.04
N ASP A 667 21.11 24.93 45.36
CA ASP A 667 21.70 26.10 46.01
C ASP A 667 20.60 26.86 46.77
N GLY A 668 20.73 26.92 48.09
CA GLY A 668 19.74 27.57 48.96
C GLY A 668 18.54 26.72 49.37
N PHE A 669 18.44 25.46 48.92
CA PHE A 669 17.41 24.54 49.42
C PHE A 669 17.64 24.19 50.89
N THR A 670 16.58 24.24 51.69
CA THR A 670 16.56 23.77 53.08
C THR A 670 15.29 22.95 53.29
N PRO A 671 15.38 21.67 53.69
CA PRO A 671 14.20 20.86 53.88
C PRO A 671 13.52 21.14 55.23
N ASP A 672 12.20 21.04 55.27
CA ASP A 672 11.41 21.18 56.51
C ASP A 672 11.72 20.04 57.51
N GLN A 673 12.13 18.88 57.01
CA GLN A 673 12.52 17.71 57.79
C GLN A 673 13.83 17.13 57.25
N LYS A 674 14.73 16.72 58.15
CA LYS A 674 16.00 16.09 57.78
C LYS A 674 15.77 14.71 57.13
N TYR A 675 16.62 14.35 56.17
CA TYR A 675 16.54 13.08 55.45
C TYR A 675 17.28 11.97 56.19
N GLN A 676 16.81 10.72 56.06
CA GLN A 676 17.48 9.56 56.65
C GLN A 676 18.59 9.01 55.75
N ALA A 677 18.46 9.20 54.44
CA ALA A 677 19.52 8.90 53.48
C ALA A 677 19.61 10.00 52.40
N ILE A 678 20.82 10.22 51.90
CA ILE A 678 21.04 11.11 50.76
C ILE A 678 21.93 10.38 49.77
N LEU A 679 21.46 10.25 48.53
CA LEU A 679 22.25 9.70 47.41
C LEU A 679 22.52 10.83 46.43
N MET A 680 23.77 11.05 46.02
CA MET A 680 24.06 12.15 45.11
C MET A 680 25.23 11.91 44.16
N ASN A 681 25.07 12.41 42.94
CA ASN A 681 26.15 12.60 41.97
C ASN A 681 26.17 14.08 41.54
N PRO A 682 26.70 14.98 42.39
CA PRO A 682 26.71 16.42 42.13
C PRO A 682 27.59 16.80 40.94
N PRO A 683 27.40 17.99 40.35
CA PRO A 683 28.24 18.47 39.25
C PRO A 683 29.70 18.68 39.70
N PHE A 684 30.67 18.14 38.93
CA PHE A 684 32.09 18.14 39.31
C PHE A 684 32.83 19.47 39.05
N SER A 685 32.33 20.29 38.13
CA SER A 685 33.00 21.53 37.75
C SER A 685 32.99 22.56 38.87
N ASN A 686 34.09 23.31 38.99
CA ASN A 686 34.28 24.40 39.95
C ASN A 686 34.18 23.99 41.43
N ARG A 687 34.48 22.72 41.75
CA ARG A 687 34.40 22.17 43.13
C ARG A 687 32.97 22.20 43.69
N ARG A 688 31.95 22.18 42.83
CA ARG A 688 30.55 22.16 43.26
C ARG A 688 30.19 20.86 43.96
N ASP A 689 30.78 19.76 43.54
CA ASP A 689 30.73 18.47 44.23
C ASP A 689 31.10 18.59 45.72
N ALA A 690 32.25 19.16 46.06
CA ALA A 690 32.65 19.38 47.45
C ALA A 690 31.62 20.22 48.24
N ALA A 691 31.19 21.36 47.68
CA ALA A 691 30.24 22.25 48.33
C ALA A 691 28.87 21.59 48.55
N HIS A 692 28.36 20.89 47.53
CA HIS A 692 27.06 20.22 47.60
C HIS A 692 27.07 19.07 48.60
N ILE A 693 28.15 18.28 48.67
CA ILE A 693 28.28 17.18 49.63
C ILE A 693 28.26 17.71 51.06
N MET A 694 29.02 18.77 51.35
CA MET A 694 29.04 19.39 52.67
C MET A 694 27.67 19.95 53.06
N GLN A 695 26.98 20.65 52.14
CA GLN A 695 25.64 21.18 52.38
C GLN A 695 24.60 20.06 52.57
N ALA A 696 24.68 18.99 51.79
CA ALA A 696 23.79 17.84 51.90
C ALA A 696 23.97 17.10 53.23
N PHE A 697 25.20 16.98 53.74
CA PHE A 697 25.45 16.37 55.05
C PHE A 697 24.74 17.11 56.19
N GLU A 698 24.60 18.44 56.09
CA GLU A 698 23.81 19.21 57.05
C GLU A 698 22.31 18.85 57.02
N MET A 699 21.79 18.42 55.87
CA MET A 699 20.38 18.01 55.70
C MET A 699 20.09 16.59 56.21
N LEU A 700 21.12 15.84 56.60
CA LEU A 700 20.99 14.48 57.12
C LEU A 700 20.53 14.49 58.58
N ALA A 701 19.63 13.57 58.92
CA ALA A 701 19.18 13.31 60.29
C ALA A 701 20.27 12.58 61.08
N GLY A 702 20.19 12.59 62.41
CA GLY A 702 21.07 11.78 63.26
C GLY A 702 20.90 10.29 62.95
N GLY A 703 22.01 9.57 62.80
CA GLY A 703 22.03 8.17 62.36
C GLY A 703 21.79 7.97 60.86
N GLY A 704 21.63 9.04 60.07
CA GLY A 704 21.46 8.96 58.62
C GLY A 704 22.78 8.68 57.90
N THR A 705 22.67 8.27 56.63
CA THR A 705 23.85 8.02 55.76
C THR A 705 23.78 8.82 54.47
N LEU A 706 24.86 9.51 54.12
CA LEU A 706 25.06 10.16 52.83
C LEU A 706 26.04 9.33 51.99
N VAL A 707 25.64 9.03 50.76
CA VAL A 707 26.49 8.36 49.77
C VAL A 707 26.60 9.24 48.53
N ALA A 708 27.82 9.68 48.22
CA ALA A 708 28.08 10.64 47.16
C ALA A 708 29.13 10.14 46.16
N ILE A 709 29.02 10.61 44.93
CA ILE A 709 30.09 10.51 43.92
C ILE A 709 30.76 11.88 43.81
N ALA A 710 32.09 11.93 43.87
CA ALA A 710 32.86 13.15 43.67
C ALA A 710 33.94 12.95 42.60
N GLY A 711 34.20 13.98 41.79
CA GLY A 711 35.24 13.90 40.77
C GLY A 711 36.65 13.88 41.39
N GLU A 712 37.64 13.29 40.70
CA GLU A 712 39.03 13.25 41.22
C GLU A 712 39.64 14.63 41.51
N GLY A 713 39.08 15.68 40.91
CA GLY A 713 39.56 17.05 41.08
C GLY A 713 39.62 17.50 42.55
N VAL A 714 38.63 17.15 43.38
CA VAL A 714 38.61 17.59 44.79
C VAL A 714 39.66 16.87 45.65
N PHE A 715 40.17 15.72 45.19
CA PHE A 715 41.19 14.95 45.90
C PHE A 715 42.62 15.36 45.54
N PHE A 716 42.87 15.78 44.29
CA PHE A 716 44.21 16.17 43.83
C PHE A 716 44.41 17.69 43.70
N GLY A 717 43.33 18.47 43.83
CA GLY A 717 43.39 19.93 43.79
C GLY A 717 44.28 20.51 44.90
N ARG A 718 45.16 21.45 44.53
CA ARG A 718 46.01 22.21 45.46
C ARG A 718 45.36 23.51 45.96
N ASP A 719 44.16 23.83 45.48
CA ASP A 719 43.42 25.01 45.91
C ASP A 719 42.84 24.83 47.32
N GLN A 720 42.55 25.96 47.98
CA GLN A 720 42.07 25.98 49.37
C GLN A 720 40.75 25.22 49.53
N LYS A 721 39.85 25.25 48.54
CA LYS A 721 38.56 24.55 48.61
C LYS A 721 38.75 23.04 48.59
N ALA A 722 39.62 22.53 47.72
CA ALA A 722 39.94 21.11 47.67
C ALA A 722 40.62 20.62 48.96
N GLN A 723 41.54 21.42 49.54
CA GLN A 723 42.16 21.08 50.83
C GLN A 723 41.13 21.06 51.96
N ALA A 724 40.31 22.11 52.08
CA ALA A 724 39.28 22.19 53.12
C ALA A 724 38.27 21.04 53.03
N PHE A 725 37.92 20.59 51.82
CA PHE A 725 37.04 19.44 51.64
C PHE A 725 37.67 18.13 52.13
N ARG A 726 38.96 17.90 51.85
CA ARG A 726 39.67 16.71 52.33
C ARG A 726 39.78 16.71 53.85
N ASP A 727 40.19 17.83 54.44
CA ASP A 727 40.25 17.98 55.90
C ASP A 727 38.87 17.76 56.55
N TRP A 728 37.81 18.23 55.89
CA TRP A 728 36.44 18.00 56.33
C TRP A 728 36.01 16.54 56.23
N LEU A 729 36.38 15.82 55.16
CA LEU A 729 36.11 14.38 55.04
C LEU A 729 36.81 13.58 56.14
N ASP A 730 38.08 13.90 56.42
CA ASP A 730 38.86 13.25 57.49
C ASP A 730 38.23 13.50 58.86
N ALA A 731 37.79 14.74 59.13
CA ALA A 731 37.12 15.12 60.38
C ALA A 731 35.79 14.38 60.61
N HIS A 732 35.10 13.96 59.53
CA HIS A 732 33.83 13.23 59.60
C HIS A 732 33.99 11.71 59.42
N GLY A 733 35.23 11.21 59.37
CA GLY A 733 35.51 9.78 59.23
C GLY A 733 34.94 9.18 57.94
N ALA A 734 34.99 9.92 56.83
CA ALA A 734 34.42 9.48 55.57
C ALA A 734 35.12 8.23 55.03
N GLU A 735 34.35 7.26 54.54
CA GLU A 735 34.87 6.15 53.75
C GLU A 735 34.96 6.60 52.29
N VAL A 736 36.15 6.54 51.70
CA VAL A 736 36.40 6.99 50.31
C VAL A 736 36.99 5.86 49.49
N GLU A 737 36.34 5.52 48.38
CA GLU A 737 36.74 4.46 47.46
C GLU A 737 36.80 4.98 46.03
N GLN A 738 37.80 4.58 45.26
CA GLN A 738 37.89 4.92 43.85
C GLN A 738 36.96 4.03 43.01
N LEU A 739 36.16 4.62 42.13
CA LEU A 739 35.35 3.85 41.17
C LEU A 739 36.21 3.38 39.99
N ASP A 740 35.82 2.26 39.40
CA ASP A 740 36.51 1.70 38.24
C ASP A 740 36.55 2.71 37.07
N GLY A 741 37.69 2.76 36.38
CA GLY A 741 37.87 3.58 35.19
C GLY A 741 36.82 3.24 34.12
N GLY A 742 36.19 4.27 33.55
CA GLY A 742 35.15 4.09 32.53
C GLY A 742 33.74 3.81 33.07
N THR A 743 33.51 3.95 34.38
CA THR A 743 32.17 3.79 35.02
C THR A 743 31.05 4.53 34.25
N PHE A 744 31.30 5.72 33.73
CA PHE A 744 30.31 6.55 33.02
C PHE A 744 30.36 6.45 31.49
N GLN A 745 30.92 5.36 30.92
CA GLN A 745 31.04 5.17 29.47
C GLN A 745 30.08 4.10 28.90
N ASP A 746 29.06 3.70 29.66
CA ASP A 746 28.05 2.75 29.18
C ASP A 746 27.12 3.40 28.13
N ASN A 747 26.91 2.71 27.00
CA ASN A 747 26.05 3.17 25.89
C ASN A 747 24.56 3.18 26.24
N ALA A 748 24.17 2.52 27.33
CA ALA A 748 22.81 2.59 27.86
C ALA A 748 22.52 3.92 28.60
N LEU A 749 23.54 4.71 28.94
CA LEU A 749 23.37 6.00 29.62
C LEU A 749 22.97 7.10 28.64
N LEU A 750 22.16 8.04 29.11
CA LEU A 750 21.72 9.20 28.32
C LEU A 750 22.85 10.20 28.04
N ALA A 751 23.92 10.17 28.84
CA ALA A 751 25.14 10.92 28.63
C ALA A 751 26.34 10.13 29.16
N GLN A 752 27.51 10.33 28.55
CA GLN A 752 28.75 9.61 28.86
C GLN A 752 29.89 10.59 29.18
N THR A 753 30.84 10.13 30.00
CA THR A 753 32.08 10.86 30.29
C THR A 753 33.24 9.92 30.59
N SER A 754 34.46 10.38 30.33
CA SER A 754 35.70 9.71 30.73
C SER A 754 36.21 10.14 32.11
N ALA A 755 35.44 10.95 32.84
CA ALA A 755 35.81 11.40 34.18
C ALA A 755 35.92 10.22 35.15
N ASN A 756 37.05 10.17 35.87
CA ASN A 756 37.20 9.30 37.03
C ASN A 756 36.57 9.97 38.26
N ALA A 757 36.02 9.15 39.13
CA ALA A 757 35.33 9.62 40.33
C ALA A 757 35.57 8.68 41.50
N ARG A 758 35.29 9.18 42.71
CA ARG A 758 35.32 8.42 43.95
C ARG A 758 33.93 8.35 44.55
N LEU A 759 33.65 7.22 45.18
CA LEU A 759 32.50 7.02 46.03
C LEU A 759 32.86 7.41 47.46
N ILE A 760 32.00 8.20 48.10
CA ILE A 760 32.15 8.69 49.47
C ILE A 760 30.95 8.20 50.26
N VAL A 761 31.19 7.61 51.43
CA VAL A 761 30.15 7.26 52.41
C VAL A 761 30.41 8.03 53.71
N LEU A 762 29.39 8.73 54.18
CA LEU A 762 29.40 9.55 55.40
C LEU A 762 28.22 9.16 56.29
N ARG A 763 28.46 9.01 57.59
CA ARG A 763 27.43 8.68 58.60
C ARG A 763 27.39 9.79 59.64
N LYS A 764 26.20 10.18 60.08
CA LYS A 764 25.99 11.32 61.00
C LYS A 764 25.56 10.92 62.39
#